data_AF-A0A7K8VV86-F1
#
_entry.id   AF-A0A7K8VV86-F1
#
_cell.length_a   1.000
_cell.length_b   1.000
_cell.length_c   1.000
_cell.angle_alpha   90.00
_cell.angle_beta   90.00
_cell.angle_gamma   90.00
#
_symmetry.space_group_name_H-M   'P 1'
#
loop_
_entity.id
_entity.type
_entity.pdbx_description
1 polymer ?
#
loop_
_entity_poly.entity_id
_entity_poly.type
_entity_poly.pdbx_seq_one_letter_code
_entity_poly.pdbx_strand_id
1 'polypeptide(L)'
;PAVAMPVALIPTAPSAQEALEIAGRNIDRQIQDDRCYPDLSELLAVPEPGSPTVSGMSDMDYPLQGPGLLSIPNLPEISSVRRVPLPPELVEQFGHMQCNCMMGVFPEISRAWLTIDSDIFMWNYEDGGDLAYFDGLSETILAVGLVKPKGGKKYMTVTRIRYCMYIYTPKILYSTGSLNDSMSGGMQVLPDPLYSLPTDNTYILAITSTDNGRIFLAGKDGCLYEVAYQAEAGWFSQRCRKINHSKSVLSFLIPSLLQFTFSEDDPVVQIAIDNSRNILYTRSEKGVLQVYDLGQDGQGMTRVTSLSQNALVSAAGSIARTIDRSVFKPIVQIAVIENSESIDCQLLAITHAGVRLYFSTSQFKHPTARPSTLTLVHVRLPPGFSASSNVEKPTKVHRALYSKGVLLMAASENEDNDILWCINHDSFPFQKPMMETQMTTRVDGHSWALSAIDEFKVQKIVTPLNKDIIPITDSPVVVQQHMLPPKKFVLLSAQGSFMFHKLRPVDQLRHLLVSNAGGDGEEIERFFKLHQEDQACATCLILACSNAACDSEVSAWATRAFFRYGGEARMRFPSALPAPSNIGPLPCSPFPSGFPLIFDSPYPNFSFLAAPGQGVQATSTPVFPSGNSMSHPGTSISGMMGPEIVFSGRHNGICIYFARIIGNIWDGSIVVERVFKSGSREVVAVESSVPSHVLECVLQELKGLQEFLGRNSQFATVGALGNPSTPANLQQRLLGFMRPDGGSSQQVQQELQRKYHAEAQLTEKTSLQGIQELVCKTCQALALWKLLCEHQFSVVVGELEKELQEQLKITAFKDLVIRDRELTGALIASLMNCYIRDNASVDGIISHLQDTCPFLYSTDDAVCSKANELLQRSRQTQSKVEKEKMLRESLQQYQKISNQVDLANVCAQYRQVRFYEGVVELSLTAAEKKDPQGLGLHFYKNGEPEEDVVGLQAFQERLNSYKCITDTLQELVNQSKAAPQSPSVPKKPGPPMLSSDPNMLSNEEAGHHFEQMLKLAQRSTDELFSIALYNWLIQVDLADKLLQVTAPFLEPYLVRMTKIDQNKVRYMDLLWRYFEKNRNFSNAARVLAKLADLHRYEL
;
A
#
# COMPACT_ATOMS: atom_id res chain seq x y z
N PRO A 1 17.70 59.23 15.05
CA PRO A 1 18.00 57.97 14.33
C PRO A 1 17.12 56.83 14.87
N ALA A 2 15.91 56.72 14.33
CA ALA A 2 14.98 55.65 14.64
C ALA A 2 15.35 54.42 13.80
N VAL A 3 15.88 53.38 14.44
CA VAL A 3 16.13 52.09 13.81
C VAL A 3 14.82 51.31 13.84
N ALA A 4 14.23 51.11 12.67
CA ALA A 4 13.07 50.27 12.48
C ALA A 4 13.42 48.81 12.84
N MET A 5 12.69 48.22 13.78
CA MET A 5 12.69 46.77 13.99
C MET A 5 11.93 46.09 12.84
N PRO A 6 12.40 44.96 12.31
CA PRO A 6 11.68 44.22 11.29
C PRO A 6 10.40 43.63 11.89
N VAL A 7 9.26 43.97 11.28
CA VAL A 7 7.98 43.31 11.52
C VAL A 7 8.15 41.84 11.17
N ALA A 8 8.02 40.95 12.16
CA ALA A 8 7.94 39.51 11.90
C ALA A 8 6.73 39.25 11.01
N LEU A 9 6.99 38.78 9.79
CA LEU A 9 5.97 38.31 8.86
C LEU A 9 5.14 37.23 9.56
N ILE A 10 3.85 37.49 9.71
CA ILE A 10 2.85 36.48 10.05
C ILE A 10 2.98 35.40 8.95
N PRO A 11 3.12 34.10 9.27
CA PRO A 11 3.17 33.08 8.24
C PRO A 11 1.85 33.13 7.46
N THR A 12 1.93 33.45 6.17
CA THR A 12 0.82 33.33 5.22
C THR A 12 0.33 31.89 5.26
N ALA A 13 -0.99 31.68 5.29
CA ALA A 13 -1.55 30.33 5.24
C ALA A 13 -0.95 29.57 4.04
N PRO A 14 -0.54 28.30 4.23
CA PRO A 14 0.04 27.52 3.15
C PRO A 14 -0.95 27.41 1.99
N SER A 15 -0.43 27.41 0.76
CA SER A 15 -1.26 27.11 -0.41
C SER A 15 -1.88 25.71 -0.27
N ALA A 16 -3.02 25.44 -0.91
CA ALA A 16 -3.65 24.11 -0.84
C ALA A 16 -2.69 22.98 -1.28
N GLN A 17 -1.83 23.26 -2.26
CA GLN A 17 -0.78 22.34 -2.71
C GLN A 17 0.28 22.09 -1.65
N GLU A 18 0.73 23.13 -0.95
CA GLU A 18 1.72 23.03 0.12
C GLU A 18 1.17 22.24 1.33
N ALA A 19 -0.12 22.42 1.66
CA ALA A 19 -0.79 21.64 2.71
C ALA A 19 -0.84 20.14 2.38
N LEU A 20 -1.08 19.78 1.11
CA LEU A 20 -1.04 18.38 0.65
C LEU A 20 0.36 17.79 0.70
N GLU A 21 1.39 18.55 0.32
CA GLU A 21 2.79 18.09 0.42
C GLU A 21 3.24 17.90 1.87
N ILE A 22 2.78 18.75 2.80
CA ILE A 22 3.02 18.56 4.23
C ILE A 22 2.31 17.28 4.73
N ALA A 23 1.05 17.08 4.34
CA ALA A 23 0.31 15.87 4.69
C ALA A 23 1.00 14.61 4.15
N GLY A 24 1.41 14.61 2.87
CA GLY A 24 2.16 13.52 2.25
C GLY A 24 3.46 13.19 2.99
N ARG A 25 4.23 14.21 3.41
CA ARG A 25 5.45 14.02 4.22
C ARG A 25 5.16 13.41 5.59
N ASN A 26 4.05 13.80 6.24
CA ASN A 26 3.64 13.19 7.50
C ASN A 26 3.33 11.70 7.32
N ILE A 27 2.65 11.33 6.23
CA ILE A 27 2.35 9.93 5.91
C ILE A 27 3.63 9.15 5.61
N ASP A 28 4.54 9.70 4.78
CA ASP A 28 5.83 9.08 4.48
C ASP A 28 6.62 8.78 5.76
N ARG A 29 6.62 9.70 6.74
CA ARG A 29 7.25 9.48 8.04
C ARG A 29 6.65 8.28 8.77
N GLN A 30 5.33 8.19 8.85
CA GLN A 30 4.66 7.07 9.55
C GLN A 30 4.90 5.73 8.86
N ILE A 31 4.89 5.69 7.52
CA ILE A 31 5.24 4.47 6.76
C ILE A 31 6.68 4.06 7.03
N GLN A 32 7.62 5.03 7.05
CA GLN A 32 9.01 4.73 7.33
C GLN A 32 9.23 4.23 8.76
N ASP A 33 8.54 4.81 9.74
CA ASP A 33 8.59 4.37 11.13
C ASP A 33 8.07 2.91 11.28
N ASP A 34 6.98 2.56 10.60
CA ASP A 34 6.45 1.18 10.59
C ASP A 34 7.37 0.20 9.82
N ARG A 35 8.15 0.66 8.82
CA ARG A 35 9.15 -0.15 8.08
C ARG A 35 10.45 -0.36 8.86
N CYS A 36 10.80 0.55 9.75
CA CYS A 36 11.97 0.46 10.63
C CYS A 36 11.73 -0.44 11.86
N TYR A 37 10.73 -1.32 11.80
CA TYR A 37 10.47 -2.29 12.85
C TYR A 37 11.69 -3.20 13.06
N PRO A 38 12.17 -3.39 14.29
CA PRO A 38 13.32 -4.25 14.58
C PRO A 38 13.10 -5.69 14.13
N ASP A 39 14.17 -6.33 13.64
CA ASP A 39 14.20 -7.78 13.47
C ASP A 39 14.09 -8.48 14.84
N LEU A 40 13.65 -9.73 14.84
CA LEU A 40 13.61 -10.57 16.04
C LEU A 40 14.98 -10.66 16.74
N SER A 41 16.09 -10.71 16.00
CA SER A 41 17.43 -10.72 16.60
C SER A 41 17.71 -9.47 17.44
N GLU A 42 17.27 -8.29 16.97
CA GLU A 42 17.38 -7.03 17.71
C GLU A 42 16.46 -7.00 18.93
N LEU A 43 15.23 -7.52 18.80
CA LEU A 43 14.28 -7.64 19.91
C LEU A 43 14.81 -8.55 21.03
N LEU A 44 15.50 -9.63 20.66
CA LEU A 44 16.18 -10.56 21.57
C LEU A 44 17.56 -10.03 22.05
N ALA A 45 17.95 -8.83 21.62
CA ALA A 45 19.23 -8.18 21.91
C ALA A 45 20.45 -9.05 21.56
N VAL A 46 20.40 -9.75 20.42
CA VAL A 46 21.50 -10.59 19.91
C VAL A 46 22.34 -9.77 18.92
N PRO A 47 23.56 -9.35 19.27
CA PRO A 47 24.36 -8.49 18.39
C PRO A 47 24.98 -9.25 17.21
N GLU A 48 25.35 -10.52 17.40
CA GLU A 48 26.02 -11.36 16.40
C GLU A 48 25.87 -12.86 16.75
N PRO A 49 26.02 -13.79 15.78
CA PRO A 49 25.87 -15.23 16.03
C PRO A 49 26.80 -15.79 17.11
N GLY A 50 27.99 -15.19 17.29
CA GLY A 50 29.02 -15.65 18.23
C GLY A 50 28.84 -15.14 19.67
N SER A 51 27.89 -14.22 19.90
CA SER A 51 27.66 -13.57 21.19
C SER A 51 26.25 -13.88 21.69
N PRO A 52 25.99 -15.12 22.16
CA PRO A 52 24.66 -15.55 22.54
C PRO A 52 24.16 -14.84 23.80
N THR A 53 22.86 -14.56 23.85
CA THR A 53 22.22 -13.85 24.97
C THR A 53 21.17 -14.70 25.68
N VAL A 54 20.72 -14.23 26.85
CA VAL A 54 19.67 -14.87 27.66
C VAL A 54 18.63 -13.84 28.09
N SER A 55 17.35 -14.20 28.06
CA SER A 55 16.24 -13.38 28.55
C SER A 55 15.16 -14.23 29.25
N GLY A 56 14.13 -13.59 29.81
CA GLY A 56 13.07 -14.25 30.58
C GLY A 56 13.41 -14.46 32.07
N MET A 57 14.38 -13.69 32.57
CA MET A 57 14.84 -13.73 33.97
C MET A 57 14.41 -12.48 34.76
N SER A 58 13.89 -11.47 34.08
CA SER A 58 13.44 -10.21 34.66
C SER A 58 11.92 -10.16 34.73
N ASP A 59 11.36 -9.50 35.74
CA ASP A 59 9.93 -9.19 35.78
C ASP A 59 9.50 -8.27 34.61
N MET A 60 10.44 -7.51 34.04
CA MET A 60 10.16 -6.70 32.85
C MET A 60 9.97 -7.55 31.58
N ASP A 61 10.53 -8.77 31.52
CA ASP A 61 10.30 -9.66 30.37
C ASP A 61 8.83 -10.14 30.32
N TYR A 62 8.19 -10.20 31.49
CA TYR A 62 6.82 -10.66 31.72
C TYR A 62 6.08 -9.73 32.71
N PRO A 63 5.74 -8.50 32.30
CA PRO A 63 5.17 -7.49 33.19
C PRO A 63 3.86 -7.99 33.81
N LEU A 64 3.83 -8.12 35.14
CA LEU A 64 2.69 -8.60 35.91
C LEU A 64 1.56 -7.55 36.02
N GLN A 65 0.34 -8.02 36.26
CA GLN A 65 -0.83 -7.17 36.55
C GLN A 65 -0.74 -6.63 37.98
N GLY A 66 -0.60 -5.32 38.15
CA GLY A 66 -0.56 -4.67 39.47
C GLY A 66 -0.90 -3.18 39.42
N PRO A 67 -1.29 -2.56 40.55
CA PRO A 67 -1.63 -1.14 40.60
C PRO A 67 -0.41 -0.28 40.22
N GLY A 68 -0.49 0.45 39.10
CA GLY A 68 0.60 1.28 38.58
C GLY A 68 1.47 0.64 37.49
N LEU A 69 1.18 -0.61 37.09
CA LEU A 69 1.88 -1.30 36.00
C LEU A 69 1.13 -1.15 34.66
N LEU A 70 1.87 -1.30 33.55
CA LEU A 70 1.41 -1.14 32.15
C LEU A 70 0.37 -2.18 31.69
N SER A 71 -0.19 -3.02 32.58
CA SER A 71 -1.05 -4.14 32.19
C SER A 71 -2.53 -3.90 32.55
N ILE A 72 -3.43 -4.38 31.70
CA ILE A 72 -4.88 -4.32 31.91
C ILE A 72 -5.30 -5.64 32.58
N PRO A 73 -5.86 -5.61 33.81
CA PRO A 73 -6.31 -6.82 34.49
C PRO A 73 -7.31 -7.60 33.64
N ASN A 74 -7.15 -8.92 33.56
CA ASN A 74 -8.04 -9.82 32.81
C ASN A 74 -8.24 -9.50 31.31
N LEU A 75 -7.32 -8.79 30.67
CA LEU A 75 -7.37 -8.61 29.20
C LEU A 75 -7.19 -9.97 28.53
N PRO A 76 -8.18 -10.48 27.78
CA PRO A 76 -8.04 -11.76 27.11
C PRO A 76 -7.00 -11.64 25.98
N GLU A 77 -6.07 -12.59 25.94
CA GLU A 77 -5.13 -12.78 24.83
C GLU A 77 -5.70 -13.76 23.80
N ILE A 78 -6.35 -14.82 24.29
CA ILE A 78 -7.07 -15.79 23.49
C ILE A 78 -8.55 -15.81 23.88
N SER A 79 -9.42 -15.97 22.89
CA SER A 79 -10.83 -16.27 23.11
C SER A 79 -11.11 -17.72 22.74
N SER A 80 -11.76 -18.47 23.64
CA SER A 80 -12.31 -19.79 23.33
C SER A 80 -13.67 -19.56 22.66
N VAL A 81 -13.75 -19.88 21.37
CA VAL A 81 -14.96 -19.58 20.59
C VAL A 81 -15.86 -20.79 20.46
N ARG A 82 -15.27 -21.99 20.39
CA ARG A 82 -16.06 -23.20 20.16
C ARG A 82 -15.37 -24.44 20.69
N ARG A 83 -16.12 -25.23 21.45
CA ARG A 83 -15.80 -26.61 21.79
C ARG A 83 -16.72 -27.52 21.02
N VAL A 84 -16.14 -28.46 20.29
CA VAL A 84 -16.89 -29.47 19.54
C VAL A 84 -16.53 -30.83 20.11
N PRO A 85 -17.47 -31.56 20.71
CA PRO A 85 -17.20 -32.90 21.22
C PRO A 85 -16.83 -33.85 20.08
N LEU A 86 -16.19 -34.96 20.40
CA LEU A 86 -16.00 -36.03 19.42
C LEU A 86 -17.37 -36.51 18.88
N PRO A 87 -17.50 -36.76 17.56
CA PRO A 87 -18.70 -37.36 16.99
C PRO A 87 -19.11 -38.63 17.77
N PRO A 88 -20.37 -38.78 18.20
CA PRO A 88 -20.84 -39.93 18.96
C PRO A 88 -20.54 -41.28 18.28
N GLU A 89 -20.59 -41.30 16.95
CA GLU A 89 -20.29 -42.45 16.12
C GLU A 89 -18.85 -42.94 16.31
N LEU A 90 -17.90 -42.04 16.56
CA LEU A 90 -16.51 -42.39 16.87
C LEU A 90 -16.36 -42.92 18.30
N VAL A 91 -17.16 -42.39 19.23
CA VAL A 91 -17.13 -42.82 20.63
C VAL A 91 -17.52 -44.29 20.75
N GLU A 92 -18.47 -44.74 19.94
CA GLU A 92 -18.87 -46.16 19.85
C GLU A 92 -17.76 -47.07 19.30
N GLN A 93 -16.92 -46.56 18.39
CA GLN A 93 -15.80 -47.33 17.82
C GLN A 93 -14.66 -47.57 18.81
N PHE A 94 -14.45 -46.69 19.80
CA PHE A 94 -13.44 -46.94 20.85
C PHE A 94 -13.70 -48.23 21.63
N GLY A 95 -14.96 -48.69 21.72
CA GLY A 95 -15.32 -49.97 22.35
C GLY A 95 -14.80 -51.22 21.62
N HIS A 96 -14.40 -51.08 20.35
CA HIS A 96 -13.89 -52.17 19.50
C HIS A 96 -12.37 -52.13 19.28
N MET A 97 -11.68 -51.16 19.87
CA MET A 97 -10.24 -50.91 19.69
C MET A 97 -9.38 -52.09 20.16
N GLN A 98 -8.44 -52.56 19.32
CA GLN A 98 -7.56 -53.69 19.66
C GLN A 98 -6.10 -53.30 19.96
N CYS A 99 -5.46 -52.38 19.21
CA CYS A 99 -4.02 -52.16 19.36
C CYS A 99 -3.47 -50.72 19.17
N ASN A 100 -3.83 -49.96 18.13
CA ASN A 100 -3.21 -48.63 17.86
C ASN A 100 -4.24 -47.52 17.59
N CYS A 101 -4.03 -46.37 18.23
CA CYS A 101 -4.88 -45.18 18.08
C CYS A 101 -4.01 -43.92 17.92
N MET A 102 -4.18 -43.21 16.82
CA MET A 102 -3.53 -41.92 16.58
C MET A 102 -4.56 -40.90 16.14
N MET A 103 -4.36 -39.66 16.55
CA MET A 103 -5.28 -38.56 16.24
C MET A 103 -4.49 -37.32 15.87
N GLY A 104 -5.03 -36.53 14.94
CA GLY A 104 -4.41 -35.29 14.52
C GLY A 104 -5.37 -34.37 13.79
N VAL A 105 -4.81 -33.28 13.25
CA VAL A 105 -5.56 -32.26 12.52
C VAL A 105 -4.88 -31.95 11.20
N PHE A 106 -5.70 -31.66 10.19
CA PHE A 106 -5.32 -31.12 8.90
C PHE A 106 -6.01 -29.76 8.73
N PRO A 107 -5.35 -28.67 9.19
CA PRO A 107 -5.94 -27.35 9.15
C PRO A 107 -6.28 -26.88 7.73
N GLU A 108 -5.49 -27.27 6.74
CA GLU A 108 -5.60 -26.84 5.33
C GLU A 108 -6.91 -27.31 4.65
N ILE A 109 -7.52 -28.36 5.19
CA ILE A 109 -8.81 -28.90 4.71
C ILE A 109 -9.91 -28.82 5.79
N SER A 110 -9.64 -28.15 6.91
CA SER A 110 -10.55 -28.06 8.05
C SER A 110 -11.05 -29.42 8.56
N ARG A 111 -10.16 -30.41 8.68
CA ARG A 111 -10.52 -31.76 9.17
C ARG A 111 -9.64 -32.21 10.33
N ALA A 112 -10.25 -32.83 11.33
CA ALA A 112 -9.55 -33.68 12.29
C ALA A 112 -9.59 -35.13 11.78
N TRP A 113 -8.60 -35.92 12.18
CA TRP A 113 -8.51 -37.31 11.79
C TRP A 113 -8.18 -38.20 12.97
N LEU A 114 -8.70 -39.42 12.95
CA LEU A 114 -8.51 -40.48 13.94
C LEU A 114 -8.23 -41.76 13.18
N THR A 115 -7.22 -42.50 13.60
CA THR A 115 -6.93 -43.84 13.08
C THR A 115 -7.15 -44.85 14.18
N ILE A 116 -7.87 -45.92 13.86
CA ILE A 116 -8.06 -47.07 14.73
C ILE A 116 -7.61 -48.29 13.93
N ASP A 117 -6.47 -48.85 14.30
CA ASP A 117 -5.86 -49.98 13.59
C ASP A 117 -5.69 -49.72 12.07
N SER A 118 -6.53 -50.27 11.20
CA SER A 118 -6.48 -50.06 9.73
C SER A 118 -7.38 -48.93 9.21
N ASP A 119 -8.30 -48.45 10.04
CA ASP A 119 -9.37 -47.57 9.59
C ASP A 119 -9.01 -46.12 9.90
N ILE A 120 -9.35 -45.21 8.98
CA ILE A 120 -9.20 -43.77 9.19
C ILE A 120 -10.55 -43.08 9.14
N PHE A 121 -10.80 -42.26 10.17
CA PHE A 121 -11.95 -41.41 10.30
C PHE A 121 -11.51 -39.95 10.18
N MET A 122 -12.32 -39.14 9.51
CA MET A 122 -12.07 -37.72 9.32
C MET A 122 -13.36 -36.95 9.50
N TRP A 123 -13.35 -35.87 10.26
CA TRP A 123 -14.52 -35.04 10.49
C TRP A 123 -14.15 -33.57 10.50
N ASN A 124 -15.13 -32.70 10.30
CA ASN A 124 -14.91 -31.27 10.42
C ASN A 124 -14.71 -30.89 11.90
N TYR A 125 -13.52 -30.39 12.25
CA TYR A 125 -13.22 -29.99 13.63
C TYR A 125 -13.96 -28.71 14.06
N GLU A 126 -14.55 -27.96 13.12
CA GLU A 126 -15.26 -26.73 13.42
C GLU A 126 -16.68 -26.96 13.91
N ASP A 127 -17.37 -28.00 13.43
CA ASP A 127 -18.78 -28.27 13.76
C ASP A 127 -19.10 -29.73 14.11
N GLY A 128 -18.17 -30.66 13.92
CA GLY A 128 -18.34 -32.09 14.21
C GLY A 128 -19.05 -32.86 13.08
N GLY A 129 -19.41 -32.18 11.99
CA GLY A 129 -20.10 -32.77 10.84
C GLY A 129 -19.14 -33.37 9.80
N ASP A 130 -19.71 -33.80 8.67
CA ASP A 130 -18.98 -34.38 7.52
C ASP A 130 -18.03 -35.52 7.94
N LEU A 131 -18.52 -36.42 8.81
CA LEU A 131 -17.77 -37.60 9.23
C LEU A 131 -17.63 -38.55 8.02
N ALA A 132 -16.42 -38.65 7.51
CA ALA A 132 -16.01 -39.62 6.52
C ALA A 132 -15.17 -40.71 7.18
N TYR A 133 -15.32 -41.95 6.72
CA TYR A 133 -14.42 -43.05 7.07
C TYR A 133 -13.90 -43.72 5.81
N PHE A 134 -12.71 -44.30 5.92
CA PHE A 134 -12.11 -45.11 4.87
C PHE A 134 -11.56 -46.40 5.47
N ASP A 135 -12.11 -47.52 4.99
CA ASP A 135 -11.84 -48.90 5.41
C ASP A 135 -11.13 -49.71 4.31
N GLY A 136 -10.63 -49.04 3.26
CA GLY A 136 -9.96 -49.69 2.12
C GLY A 136 -8.56 -50.25 2.43
N LEU A 137 -8.10 -50.19 3.68
CA LEU A 137 -6.78 -50.63 4.11
C LEU A 137 -6.88 -51.93 4.89
N SER A 138 -6.05 -52.91 4.52
CA SER A 138 -6.00 -54.21 5.21
C SER A 138 -4.95 -54.27 6.32
N GLU A 139 -4.10 -53.25 6.44
CA GLU A 139 -2.96 -53.23 7.34
C GLU A 139 -3.02 -51.99 8.25
N THR A 140 -2.42 -52.09 9.44
CA THR A 140 -2.43 -51.00 10.43
C THR A 140 -1.79 -49.72 9.91
N ILE A 141 -2.47 -48.60 10.13
CA ILE A 141 -1.98 -47.25 9.86
C ILE A 141 -0.97 -46.86 10.94
N LEU A 142 0.23 -46.44 10.53
CA LEU A 142 1.30 -46.04 11.45
C LEU A 142 1.66 -44.55 11.35
N ALA A 143 1.32 -43.90 10.24
CA ALA A 143 1.48 -42.46 10.07
C ALA A 143 0.53 -41.94 8.98
N VAL A 144 0.03 -40.72 9.18
CA VAL A 144 -0.78 -40.00 8.20
C VAL A 144 -0.18 -38.61 7.99
N GLY A 145 -0.10 -38.16 6.74
CA GLY A 145 0.32 -36.80 6.42
C GLY A 145 -0.47 -36.21 5.25
N LEU A 146 -0.87 -34.94 5.38
CA LEU A 146 -1.41 -34.17 4.27
C LEU A 146 -0.26 -33.50 3.52
N VAL A 147 -0.19 -33.67 2.20
CA VAL A 147 0.91 -33.14 1.38
C VAL A 147 0.43 -32.35 0.17
N LYS A 148 1.27 -31.41 -0.28
CA LYS A 148 1.04 -30.66 -1.53
C LYS A 148 1.55 -31.46 -2.73
N PRO A 149 0.81 -31.53 -3.85
CA PRO A 149 1.27 -32.20 -5.06
C PRO A 149 2.32 -31.38 -5.84
N LYS A 150 3.19 -32.05 -6.61
CA LYS A 150 4.16 -31.38 -7.51
C LYS A 150 3.47 -30.59 -8.63
N GLY A 151 3.88 -29.33 -8.84
CA GLY A 151 3.39 -28.47 -9.93
C GLY A 151 4.13 -28.64 -11.27
N GLY A 152 3.41 -28.58 -12.41
CA GLY A 152 4.01 -28.51 -13.76
C GLY A 152 3.09 -28.94 -14.94
N LYS A 153 3.41 -28.52 -16.18
CA LYS A 153 2.62 -28.77 -17.41
C LYS A 153 2.29 -30.25 -17.71
N LYS A 154 3.11 -31.21 -17.24
CA LYS A 154 2.87 -32.66 -17.41
C LYS A 154 1.94 -33.28 -16.36
N TYR A 155 1.68 -32.58 -15.25
CA TYR A 155 0.77 -33.00 -14.19
C TYR A 155 -0.63 -32.38 -14.36
N MET A 156 -0.85 -31.64 -15.46
CA MET A 156 -2.07 -30.91 -15.78
C MET A 156 -3.32 -31.77 -16.00
N THR A 157 -3.21 -33.09 -16.25
CA THR A 157 -4.40 -33.94 -16.44
C THR A 157 -5.08 -34.33 -15.12
N VAL A 158 -4.42 -34.11 -13.97
CA VAL A 158 -4.92 -34.38 -12.62
C VAL A 158 -5.30 -33.06 -11.91
N THR A 159 -5.89 -32.12 -12.66
CA THR A 159 -6.07 -30.70 -12.29
C THR A 159 -7.11 -30.41 -11.20
N ARG A 160 -7.78 -31.42 -10.63
CA ARG A 160 -8.84 -31.25 -9.63
C ARG A 160 -8.42 -31.55 -8.19
N ILE A 161 -7.14 -31.75 -7.92
CA ILE A 161 -6.63 -32.24 -6.63
C ILE A 161 -5.78 -31.15 -5.97
N ARG A 162 -6.25 -30.58 -4.85
CA ARG A 162 -5.55 -29.53 -4.10
C ARG A 162 -4.54 -30.10 -3.09
N TYR A 163 -4.86 -31.25 -2.48
CA TYR A 163 -4.03 -31.91 -1.47
C TYR A 163 -4.07 -33.43 -1.66
N CYS A 164 -2.99 -34.11 -1.26
CA CYS A 164 -2.92 -35.56 -1.27
C CYS A 164 -2.78 -36.09 0.17
N MET A 165 -3.49 -37.15 0.52
CA MET A 165 -3.35 -37.81 1.81
C MET A 165 -2.41 -39.00 1.67
N TYR A 166 -1.33 -38.98 2.45
CA TYR A 166 -0.41 -40.10 2.57
C TYR A 166 -0.77 -40.92 3.78
N ILE A 167 -1.21 -42.15 3.56
CA ILE A 167 -1.44 -43.12 4.62
C ILE A 167 -0.34 -44.18 4.54
N TYR A 168 0.43 -44.29 5.63
CA TYR A 168 1.42 -45.33 5.75
C TYR A 168 0.81 -46.57 6.41
N THR A 169 0.81 -47.67 5.67
CA THR A 169 0.70 -49.04 6.15
C THR A 169 1.99 -49.81 5.73
N PRO A 170 2.29 -51.05 6.18
CA PRO A 170 3.42 -51.85 5.68
C PRO A 170 3.57 -51.89 4.14
N LYS A 171 2.50 -51.59 3.39
CA LYS A 171 2.53 -51.06 2.01
C LYS A 171 2.06 -49.59 1.98
N ILE A 172 2.78 -48.68 1.32
CA ILE A 172 2.32 -47.27 1.22
C ILE A 172 1.08 -47.20 0.31
N LEU A 173 0.04 -46.48 0.73
CA LEU A 173 -1.15 -46.21 -0.08
C LEU A 173 -1.28 -44.69 -0.32
N TYR A 174 -1.31 -44.28 -1.59
CA TYR A 174 -1.54 -42.90 -2.01
C TYR A 174 -3.01 -42.72 -2.36
N SER A 175 -3.84 -42.18 -1.47
CA SER A 175 -5.22 -41.79 -1.85
C SER A 175 -5.29 -40.28 -2.04
N THR A 176 -5.94 -39.84 -3.12
CA THR A 176 -6.16 -38.42 -3.38
C THR A 176 -7.52 -37.98 -2.88
N GLY A 177 -7.55 -36.84 -2.18
CA GLY A 177 -8.77 -36.12 -1.89
C GLY A 177 -8.99 -35.00 -2.91
N SER A 178 -10.11 -34.98 -3.61
CA SER A 178 -10.52 -33.81 -4.42
C SER A 178 -11.53 -32.99 -3.64
N LEU A 179 -11.28 -31.68 -3.52
CA LEU A 179 -12.25 -30.69 -3.06
C LEU A 179 -12.62 -29.81 -4.26
N ASN A 180 -13.68 -30.19 -4.98
CA ASN A 180 -14.78 -29.29 -5.38
C ASN A 180 -15.65 -29.91 -6.49
N ASP A 181 -16.93 -30.10 -6.16
CA ASP A 181 -17.97 -29.60 -7.04
C ASP A 181 -18.96 -28.74 -6.25
N SER A 182 -19.40 -27.67 -6.88
CA SER A 182 -19.86 -26.39 -6.31
C SER A 182 -21.24 -26.38 -5.64
N MET A 183 -21.68 -27.49 -5.03
CA MET A 183 -23.01 -27.57 -4.38
C MET A 183 -23.07 -28.17 -2.97
N SER A 184 -22.04 -28.86 -2.47
CA SER A 184 -22.11 -29.48 -1.12
C SER A 184 -20.86 -29.40 -0.24
N GLY A 185 -19.69 -29.00 -0.74
CA GLY A 185 -18.48 -28.83 0.09
C GLY A 185 -17.94 -30.10 0.79
N GLY A 186 -18.46 -31.29 0.44
CA GLY A 186 -18.07 -32.56 1.06
C GLY A 186 -16.72 -33.09 0.57
N MET A 187 -16.01 -33.83 1.43
CA MET A 187 -14.74 -34.47 1.11
C MET A 187 -14.94 -35.72 0.23
N GLN A 188 -14.22 -35.83 -0.88
CA GLN A 188 -14.20 -37.04 -1.71
C GLN A 188 -12.82 -37.69 -1.68
N VAL A 189 -12.75 -38.93 -1.17
CA VAL A 189 -11.54 -39.75 -1.12
C VAL A 189 -11.62 -40.77 -2.26
N LEU A 190 -10.57 -40.89 -3.07
CA LEU A 190 -10.54 -41.95 -4.09
C LEU A 190 -10.35 -43.33 -3.45
N PRO A 191 -11.09 -44.36 -3.89
CA PRO A 191 -11.00 -45.70 -3.32
C PRO A 191 -9.69 -46.42 -3.68
N ASP A 192 -9.14 -46.17 -4.88
CA ASP A 192 -7.93 -46.83 -5.36
C ASP A 192 -6.68 -45.96 -5.15
N PRO A 193 -5.56 -46.54 -4.67
CA PRO A 193 -4.33 -45.79 -4.50
C PRO A 193 -3.62 -45.47 -5.82
N LEU A 194 -3.18 -44.23 -6.01
CA LEU A 194 -2.47 -43.82 -7.24
C LEU A 194 -1.02 -44.31 -7.29
N TYR A 195 -0.39 -44.49 -6.13
CA TYR A 195 0.98 -44.95 -5.97
C TYR A 195 1.07 -45.88 -4.75
N SER A 196 1.88 -46.93 -4.86
CA SER A 196 2.26 -47.77 -3.73
C SER A 196 3.78 -47.98 -3.73
N LEU A 197 4.36 -47.92 -2.54
CA LEU A 197 5.80 -48.00 -2.33
C LEU A 197 6.09 -48.95 -1.14
N PRO A 198 6.94 -49.97 -1.31
CA PRO A 198 7.36 -50.81 -0.20
C PRO A 198 8.28 -50.02 0.73
N THR A 199 8.17 -50.30 2.03
CA THR A 199 8.83 -49.52 3.08
C THR A 199 10.07 -50.24 3.62
N ASP A 200 10.38 -51.42 3.11
CA ASP A 200 11.53 -52.26 3.46
C ASP A 200 11.65 -52.52 4.98
N ASN A 201 10.51 -52.74 5.66
CA ASN A 201 10.41 -52.92 7.13
C ASN A 201 10.85 -51.70 7.97
N THR A 202 10.98 -50.52 7.37
CA THR A 202 11.22 -49.28 8.12
C THR A 202 9.91 -48.67 8.59
N TYR A 203 9.68 -48.64 9.91
CA TYR A 203 8.55 -47.93 10.52
C TYR A 203 8.68 -46.42 10.31
N ILE A 204 7.67 -45.79 9.72
CA ILE A 204 7.62 -44.34 9.51
C ILE A 204 6.82 -43.69 10.63
N LEU A 205 7.36 -42.60 11.19
CA LEU A 205 6.80 -41.89 12.34
C LEU A 205 6.17 -40.54 11.97
N ALA A 206 6.65 -39.90 10.90
CA ALA A 206 6.13 -38.61 10.45
C ALA A 206 6.27 -38.46 8.93
N ILE A 207 5.33 -37.72 8.33
CA ILE A 207 5.28 -37.43 6.89
C ILE A 207 5.04 -35.93 6.73
N THR A 208 5.80 -35.28 5.85
CA THR A 208 5.62 -33.86 5.53
C THR A 208 6.01 -33.58 4.07
N SER A 209 5.70 -32.38 3.57
CA SER A 209 6.08 -31.97 2.22
C SER A 209 6.48 -30.51 2.14
N THR A 210 7.35 -30.20 1.17
CA THR A 210 7.63 -28.83 0.73
C THR A 210 6.48 -28.27 -0.11
N ASP A 211 6.44 -26.95 -0.27
CA ASP A 211 5.46 -26.27 -1.14
C ASP A 211 5.58 -26.65 -2.62
N ASN A 212 6.75 -27.11 -3.06
CA ASN A 212 6.96 -27.62 -4.43
C ASN A 212 6.58 -29.11 -4.59
N GLY A 213 6.07 -29.75 -3.54
CA GLY A 213 5.52 -31.10 -3.55
C GLY A 213 6.53 -32.24 -3.40
N ARG A 214 7.73 -31.98 -2.87
CA ARG A 214 8.65 -33.05 -2.41
C ARG A 214 8.18 -33.56 -1.07
N ILE A 215 8.29 -34.86 -0.84
CA ILE A 215 7.68 -35.55 0.29
C ILE A 215 8.76 -36.26 1.10
N PHE A 216 8.79 -35.99 2.39
CA PHE A 216 9.79 -36.50 3.31
C PHE A 216 9.15 -37.38 4.38
N LEU A 217 9.84 -38.46 4.74
CA LEU A 217 9.40 -39.45 5.74
C LEU A 217 10.46 -39.56 6.84
N ALA A 218 10.01 -39.60 8.08
CA ALA A 218 10.84 -39.82 9.26
C ALA A 218 10.82 -41.30 9.65
N GLY A 219 11.98 -41.95 9.63
CA GLY A 219 12.12 -43.36 10.01
C GLY A 219 12.42 -43.57 11.49
N LYS A 220 11.87 -44.66 12.05
CA LYS A 220 12.20 -45.16 13.39
C LYS A 220 13.67 -45.60 13.52
N ASP A 221 14.29 -45.94 12.40
CA ASP A 221 15.72 -46.26 12.27
C ASP A 221 16.63 -45.02 12.26
N GLY A 222 16.11 -43.86 12.65
CA GLY A 222 16.87 -42.59 12.70
C GLY A 222 17.19 -42.00 11.33
N CYS A 223 16.58 -42.49 10.25
CA CYS A 223 16.83 -42.00 8.90
C CYS A 223 15.73 -41.07 8.36
N LEU A 224 16.14 -40.08 7.58
CA LEU A 224 15.29 -39.23 6.76
C LEU A 224 15.19 -39.83 5.35
N TYR A 225 13.96 -40.00 4.88
CA TYR A 225 13.67 -40.51 3.56
C TYR A 225 12.93 -39.47 2.70
N GLU A 226 13.06 -39.59 1.38
CA GLU A 226 12.27 -38.84 0.41
C GLU A 226 11.52 -39.78 -0.54
N VAL A 227 10.26 -39.45 -0.83
CA VAL A 227 9.46 -40.13 -1.85
C VAL A 227 9.58 -39.37 -3.16
N ALA A 228 10.32 -39.94 -4.11
CA ALA A 228 10.42 -39.40 -5.46
C ALA A 228 9.36 -40.04 -6.36
N TYR A 229 8.38 -39.24 -6.80
CA TYR A 229 7.28 -39.67 -7.66
C TYR A 229 7.20 -38.86 -8.97
N GLN A 230 6.68 -39.49 -10.03
CA GLN A 230 6.50 -38.96 -11.39
C GLN A 230 5.26 -39.55 -12.09
N ALA A 231 4.67 -38.82 -13.05
CA ALA A 231 3.42 -39.20 -13.69
C ALA A 231 3.52 -40.46 -14.57
N GLU A 232 4.54 -40.51 -15.45
CA GLU A 232 4.77 -41.60 -16.40
C GLU A 232 5.94 -42.49 -15.96
N ALA A 233 5.84 -43.80 -16.17
CA ALA A 233 6.97 -44.71 -15.99
C ALA A 233 7.94 -44.54 -17.17
N GLY A 234 9.24 -44.39 -16.89
CA GLY A 234 10.27 -44.44 -17.93
C GLY A 234 10.68 -45.89 -18.21
N TRP A 235 11.29 -46.16 -19.37
CA TRP A 235 11.79 -47.50 -19.73
C TRP A 235 12.71 -48.11 -18.66
N PHE A 236 13.41 -47.27 -17.90
CA PHE A 236 14.31 -47.65 -16.80
C PHE A 236 13.97 -46.99 -15.45
N SER A 237 12.78 -46.40 -15.29
CA SER A 237 12.41 -45.65 -14.08
C SER A 237 11.00 -45.97 -13.60
N GLN A 238 10.90 -46.41 -12.33
CA GLN A 238 9.62 -46.61 -11.63
C GLN A 238 8.87 -45.27 -11.45
N ARG A 239 7.54 -45.35 -11.31
CA ARG A 239 6.69 -44.16 -11.07
C ARG A 239 6.90 -43.53 -9.69
N CYS A 240 7.38 -44.32 -8.73
CA CYS A 240 7.64 -43.90 -7.35
C CYS A 240 8.84 -44.68 -6.79
N ARG A 241 9.73 -44.01 -6.03
CA ARG A 241 10.86 -44.64 -5.33
C ARG A 241 11.16 -43.96 -3.99
N LYS A 242 11.68 -44.74 -3.02
CA LYS A 242 12.17 -44.26 -1.71
C LYS A 242 13.66 -43.93 -1.80
N ILE A 243 14.07 -42.77 -1.32
CA ILE A 243 15.48 -42.32 -1.27
C ILE A 243 15.85 -42.11 0.20
N ASN A 244 16.98 -42.64 0.67
CA ASN A 244 17.50 -42.37 2.03
C ASN A 244 18.56 -41.27 1.97
N HIS A 245 18.38 -40.21 2.78
CA HIS A 245 19.26 -39.05 2.83
C HIS A 245 20.18 -39.01 4.06
N SER A 246 20.02 -39.93 5.00
CA SER A 246 20.79 -39.99 6.24
C SER A 246 22.02 -40.91 6.17
N LYS A 247 22.01 -41.91 5.29
CA LYS A 247 23.13 -42.85 5.10
C LYS A 247 24.01 -42.42 3.92
N SER A 248 25.32 -42.21 4.16
CA SER A 248 26.29 -42.00 3.08
C SER A 248 26.48 -43.30 2.27
N VAL A 249 26.77 -43.20 0.98
CA VAL A 249 27.02 -44.36 0.09
C VAL A 249 28.12 -45.28 0.65
N LEU A 250 29.06 -44.73 1.43
CA LEU A 250 30.14 -45.48 2.08
C LEU A 250 29.68 -46.32 3.30
N SER A 251 28.51 -46.06 3.87
CA SER A 251 27.97 -46.85 4.99
C SER A 251 27.59 -48.28 4.57
N PHE A 252 27.40 -48.53 3.27
CA PHE A 252 27.21 -49.87 2.70
C PHE A 252 28.52 -50.69 2.62
N LEU A 253 29.68 -50.07 2.88
CA LEU A 253 30.99 -50.72 2.82
C LEU A 253 31.54 -51.11 4.21
N ILE A 254 30.80 -50.84 5.29
CA ILE A 254 31.20 -51.19 6.65
C ILE A 254 30.59 -52.57 7.00
N PRO A 255 31.39 -53.57 7.41
CA PRO A 255 30.87 -54.87 7.82
C PRO A 255 29.86 -54.75 8.96
N SER A 256 28.73 -55.43 8.84
CA SER A 256 27.60 -55.40 9.79
C SER A 256 27.98 -55.73 11.24
N LEU A 257 29.10 -56.44 11.47
CA LEU A 257 29.62 -56.77 12.79
C LEU A 257 30.12 -55.54 13.60
N LEU A 258 30.52 -54.45 12.92
CA LEU A 258 30.97 -53.20 13.55
C LEU A 258 29.84 -52.18 13.75
N GLN A 259 28.69 -52.42 13.14
CA GLN A 259 27.52 -51.53 13.17
C GLN A 259 26.63 -51.79 14.39
N PHE A 260 26.67 -53.00 14.94
CA PHE A 260 25.83 -53.44 16.06
C PHE A 260 26.28 -52.91 17.44
N THR A 261 27.51 -52.41 17.58
CA THR A 261 28.11 -52.03 18.87
C THR A 261 28.07 -50.54 19.19
N PHE A 262 27.67 -49.66 18.25
CA PHE A 262 27.82 -48.20 18.41
C PHE A 262 26.61 -47.32 18.05
N SER A 263 25.48 -47.87 17.60
CA SER A 263 24.26 -47.08 17.36
C SER A 263 23.04 -47.75 18.00
N GLU A 264 22.65 -47.28 19.18
CA GLU A 264 21.30 -47.46 19.69
C GLU A 264 20.37 -46.61 18.81
N ASP A 265 19.37 -47.22 18.18
CA ASP A 265 18.46 -46.53 17.25
C ASP A 265 17.89 -45.26 17.91
N ASP A 266 18.03 -44.11 17.24
CA ASP A 266 17.52 -42.81 17.68
C ASP A 266 16.49 -42.31 16.67
N PRO A 267 15.19 -42.61 16.85
CA PRO A 267 14.14 -42.33 15.88
C PRO A 267 14.04 -40.86 15.50
N VAL A 268 13.79 -40.55 14.22
CA VAL A 268 13.40 -39.19 13.81
C VAL A 268 11.92 -39.01 14.13
N VAL A 269 11.60 -38.09 15.04
CA VAL A 269 10.23 -37.88 15.54
C VAL A 269 9.57 -36.63 14.96
N GLN A 270 10.34 -35.72 14.36
CA GLN A 270 9.79 -34.50 13.75
C GLN A 270 10.65 -34.04 12.57
N ILE A 271 9.98 -33.59 11.51
CA ILE A 271 10.57 -32.89 10.36
C ILE A 271 9.93 -31.50 10.32
N ALA A 272 10.74 -30.46 10.17
CA ALA A 272 10.27 -29.09 9.97
C ALA A 272 10.93 -28.50 8.71
N ILE A 273 10.13 -27.87 7.85
CA ILE A 273 10.59 -27.37 6.54
C ILE A 273 10.43 -25.85 6.51
N ASP A 274 11.53 -25.16 6.22
CA ASP A 274 11.53 -23.75 5.91
C ASP A 274 11.41 -23.56 4.39
N ASN A 275 10.17 -23.37 3.92
CA ASN A 275 9.89 -23.10 2.51
C ASN A 275 10.43 -21.72 2.07
N SER A 276 10.63 -20.77 2.98
CA SER A 276 11.12 -19.43 2.65
C SER A 276 12.61 -19.40 2.29
N ARG A 277 13.39 -20.33 2.85
CA ARG A 277 14.84 -20.46 2.59
C ARG A 277 15.25 -21.80 1.97
N ASN A 278 14.29 -22.70 1.75
CA ASN A 278 14.53 -24.07 1.27
C ASN A 278 15.50 -24.85 2.19
N ILE A 279 15.18 -24.90 3.48
CA ILE A 279 15.98 -25.62 4.51
C ILE A 279 15.09 -26.66 5.20
N LEU A 280 15.63 -27.84 5.47
CA LEU A 280 14.93 -28.90 6.19
C LEU A 280 15.64 -29.20 7.51
N TYR A 281 14.86 -29.28 8.57
CA TYR A 281 15.30 -29.62 9.92
C TYR A 281 14.68 -30.93 10.36
N THR A 282 15.44 -31.71 11.13
CA THR A 282 14.93 -32.92 11.79
C THR A 282 15.25 -32.89 13.27
N ARG A 283 14.35 -33.44 14.09
CA ARG A 283 14.55 -33.70 15.52
C ARG A 283 14.39 -35.18 15.79
N SER A 284 15.36 -35.77 16.48
CA SER A 284 15.28 -37.15 16.98
C SER A 284 14.65 -37.24 18.37
N GLU A 285 14.29 -38.46 18.79
CA GLU A 285 13.74 -38.74 20.12
C GLU A 285 14.73 -38.35 21.24
N LYS A 286 16.03 -38.59 21.04
CA LYS A 286 17.09 -38.16 21.98
C LYS A 286 17.44 -36.67 21.87
N GLY A 287 16.70 -35.89 21.09
CA GLY A 287 16.89 -34.44 20.95
C GLY A 287 18.05 -34.03 20.04
N VAL A 288 18.48 -34.89 19.11
CA VAL A 288 19.47 -34.52 18.09
C VAL A 288 18.80 -33.68 17.01
N LEU A 289 19.36 -32.52 16.71
CA LEU A 289 18.92 -31.64 15.62
C LEU A 289 19.82 -31.82 14.40
N GLN A 290 19.25 -31.95 13.21
CA GLN A 290 20.01 -32.00 11.96
C GLN A 290 19.46 -30.99 10.95
N VAL A 291 20.37 -30.40 10.16
CA VAL A 291 20.04 -29.39 9.15
C VAL A 291 20.41 -29.92 7.76
N TYR A 292 19.50 -29.76 6.80
CA TYR A 292 19.66 -30.14 5.42
C TYR A 292 19.35 -28.94 4.50
N ASP A 293 20.20 -28.74 3.50
CA ASP A 293 20.08 -27.68 2.52
C ASP A 293 19.37 -28.20 1.26
N LEU A 294 18.22 -27.62 0.90
CA LEU A 294 17.42 -28.08 -0.25
C LEU A 294 17.77 -27.37 -1.57
N GLY A 295 18.90 -26.68 -1.66
CA GLY A 295 19.29 -25.89 -2.84
C GLY A 295 18.47 -24.59 -3.03
N GLN A 296 18.94 -23.71 -3.92
CA GLN A 296 18.32 -22.40 -4.15
C GLN A 296 16.95 -22.48 -4.81
N ASP A 297 16.75 -23.53 -5.60
CA ASP A 297 15.52 -23.88 -6.32
C ASP A 297 14.63 -24.87 -5.54
N GLY A 298 15.03 -25.27 -4.34
CA GLY A 298 14.31 -26.27 -3.53
C GLY A 298 14.42 -27.70 -4.07
N GLN A 299 15.32 -27.98 -5.03
CA GLN A 299 15.52 -29.32 -5.63
C GLN A 299 16.76 -30.05 -5.11
N GLY A 300 17.67 -29.35 -4.42
CA GLY A 300 18.87 -29.93 -3.82
C GLY A 300 18.58 -30.78 -2.56
N MET A 301 19.59 -31.49 -2.08
CA MET A 301 19.57 -32.17 -0.79
C MET A 301 20.99 -32.42 -0.27
N THR A 302 21.43 -31.60 0.69
CA THR A 302 22.76 -31.71 1.29
C THR A 302 22.67 -31.66 2.81
N ARG A 303 23.20 -32.66 3.52
CA ARG A 303 23.29 -32.61 4.99
C ARG A 303 24.37 -31.60 5.41
N VAL A 304 24.00 -30.58 6.18
CA VAL A 304 24.88 -29.47 6.59
C VAL A 304 25.55 -29.78 7.92
N THR A 305 24.77 -30.00 8.98
CA THR A 305 25.30 -30.20 10.34
C THR A 305 24.35 -31.01 11.22
N SER A 306 24.84 -31.42 12.39
CA SER A 306 24.13 -32.19 13.41
C SER A 306 24.52 -31.69 14.81
N LEU A 307 23.54 -31.35 15.65
CA LEU A 307 23.74 -30.90 17.02
C LEU A 307 23.15 -31.91 18.00
N SER A 308 23.98 -32.46 18.89
CA SER A 308 23.52 -33.41 19.91
C SER A 308 22.88 -32.70 21.11
N GLN A 309 22.00 -33.41 21.83
CA GLN A 309 21.38 -32.87 23.05
C GLN A 309 22.42 -32.47 24.11
N ASN A 310 23.51 -33.23 24.26
CA ASN A 310 24.57 -32.90 25.23
C ASN A 310 25.31 -31.61 24.87
N ALA A 311 25.63 -31.42 23.58
CA ALA A 311 26.24 -30.18 23.10
C ALA A 311 25.30 -28.99 23.29
N LEU A 312 24.00 -29.18 22.98
CA LEU A 312 22.98 -28.17 23.19
C LEU A 312 22.84 -27.77 24.66
N VAL A 313 22.67 -28.73 25.56
CA VAL A 313 22.51 -28.48 27.01
C VAL A 313 23.77 -27.85 27.59
N SER A 314 24.96 -28.23 27.11
CA SER A 314 26.21 -27.59 27.51
C SER A 314 26.27 -26.14 27.04
N ALA A 315 25.89 -25.84 25.79
CA ALA A 315 25.85 -24.49 25.26
C ALA A 315 24.82 -23.63 26.02
N ALA A 316 23.58 -24.12 26.16
CA ALA A 316 22.52 -23.43 26.89
C ALA A 316 22.89 -23.18 28.37
N GLY A 317 23.47 -24.17 29.06
CA GLY A 317 23.96 -23.99 30.43
C GLY A 317 25.16 -23.07 30.56
N SER A 318 25.94 -22.87 29.50
CA SER A 318 27.03 -21.88 29.48
C SER A 318 26.52 -20.44 29.31
N ILE A 319 25.41 -20.28 28.58
CA ILE A 319 24.70 -19.02 28.36
C ILE A 319 23.90 -18.63 29.61
N ALA A 320 23.05 -19.53 30.10
CA ALA A 320 22.20 -19.36 31.27
C ALA A 320 22.80 -20.04 32.51
N ARG A 321 23.95 -19.52 33.00
CA ARG A 321 24.81 -20.16 34.00
C ARG A 321 24.14 -20.50 35.34
N THR A 322 23.10 -19.76 35.72
CA THR A 322 22.41 -19.91 37.01
C THR A 322 21.20 -20.85 36.94
N ILE A 323 20.89 -21.36 35.75
CA ILE A 323 19.70 -22.19 35.51
C ILE A 323 20.10 -23.66 35.49
N ASP A 324 19.28 -24.50 36.13
CA ASP A 324 19.48 -25.94 36.12
C ASP A 324 19.46 -26.49 34.68
N ARG A 325 20.49 -27.26 34.32
CA ARG A 325 20.63 -27.87 33.00
C ARG A 325 19.49 -28.83 32.64
N SER A 326 18.75 -29.32 33.63
CA SER A 326 17.58 -30.19 33.43
C SER A 326 16.49 -29.51 32.60
N VAL A 327 16.32 -28.18 32.69
CA VAL A 327 15.26 -27.45 31.97
C VAL A 327 15.49 -27.38 30.46
N PHE A 328 16.72 -27.61 30.00
CA PHE A 328 17.09 -27.54 28.58
C PHE A 328 16.81 -28.84 27.80
N LYS A 329 16.30 -29.88 28.46
CA LYS A 329 15.97 -31.18 27.84
C LYS A 329 14.79 -31.88 28.53
N PRO A 330 14.04 -32.76 27.85
CA PRO A 330 14.07 -33.00 26.41
C PRO A 330 13.49 -31.80 25.62
N ILE A 331 13.87 -31.70 24.34
CA ILE A 331 13.17 -30.84 23.37
C ILE A 331 11.82 -31.49 23.06
N VAL A 332 10.74 -30.73 23.12
CA VAL A 332 9.36 -31.17 22.82
C VAL A 332 8.98 -30.86 21.38
N GLN A 333 9.43 -29.72 20.85
CA GLN A 333 9.12 -29.28 19.49
C GLN A 333 10.25 -28.45 18.90
N ILE A 334 10.46 -28.57 17.59
CA ILE A 334 11.12 -27.55 16.78
C ILE A 334 10.12 -26.81 15.88
N ALA A 335 10.34 -25.52 15.67
CA ALA A 335 9.55 -24.67 14.80
C ALA A 335 10.46 -23.81 13.93
N VAL A 336 10.06 -23.61 12.68
CA VAL A 336 10.78 -22.73 11.74
C VAL A 336 10.38 -21.28 11.99
N ILE A 337 11.36 -20.39 11.93
CA ILE A 337 11.14 -18.94 11.89
C ILE A 337 11.31 -18.52 10.43
N GLU A 338 10.22 -18.19 9.73
CA GLU A 338 10.25 -17.82 8.31
C GLU A 338 11.08 -16.55 8.08
N ASN A 339 11.55 -16.34 6.84
CA ASN A 339 12.28 -15.13 6.45
C ASN A 339 11.44 -13.85 6.57
N SER A 340 10.12 -13.98 6.60
CA SER A 340 9.20 -12.89 6.89
C SER A 340 9.14 -12.51 8.36
N GLU A 341 9.67 -13.32 9.28
CA GLU A 341 9.67 -13.03 10.72
C GLU A 341 11.05 -12.56 11.22
N SER A 342 12.12 -13.21 10.75
CA SER A 342 13.49 -12.80 11.07
C SER A 342 14.42 -13.14 9.92
N ILE A 343 15.41 -12.31 9.63
CA ILE A 343 16.49 -12.65 8.69
C ILE A 343 17.54 -13.54 9.37
N ASP A 344 17.74 -13.32 10.67
CA ASP A 344 18.89 -13.82 11.44
C ASP A 344 18.60 -15.12 12.19
N CYS A 345 17.37 -15.30 12.67
CA CYS A 345 16.92 -16.50 13.38
C CYS A 345 16.12 -17.42 12.42
N GLN A 346 16.52 -18.69 12.29
CA GLN A 346 15.85 -19.62 11.36
C GLN A 346 15.13 -20.78 12.06
N LEU A 347 15.55 -21.16 13.27
CA LEU A 347 14.96 -22.29 14.01
C LEU A 347 14.75 -21.95 15.48
N LEU A 348 13.62 -22.37 16.01
CA LEU A 348 13.27 -22.34 17.43
C LEU A 348 13.12 -23.77 17.94
N ALA A 349 13.72 -24.11 19.08
CA ALA A 349 13.43 -25.34 19.81
C ALA A 349 12.80 -25.03 21.17
N ILE A 350 11.77 -25.79 21.55
CA ILE A 350 11.01 -25.63 22.79
C ILE A 350 11.21 -26.88 23.65
N THR A 351 11.53 -26.70 24.93
CA THR A 351 11.80 -27.81 25.86
C THR A 351 10.58 -28.16 26.71
N HIS A 352 10.65 -29.29 27.43
CA HIS A 352 9.59 -29.73 28.36
C HIS A 352 9.31 -28.73 29.51
N ALA A 353 10.27 -27.85 29.79
CA ALA A 353 10.15 -26.79 30.79
C ALA A 353 9.73 -25.46 30.17
N GLY A 354 9.34 -25.43 28.89
CA GLY A 354 8.92 -24.21 28.19
C GLY A 354 10.06 -23.27 27.79
N VAL A 355 11.32 -23.70 27.86
CA VAL A 355 12.46 -22.87 27.43
C VAL A 355 12.52 -22.82 25.91
N ARG A 356 12.75 -21.62 25.38
CA ARG A 356 12.89 -21.32 23.95
C ARG A 356 14.36 -21.12 23.59
N LEU A 357 14.85 -21.93 22.65
CA LEU A 357 16.23 -21.94 22.18
C LEU A 357 16.23 -21.50 20.72
N TYR A 358 16.77 -20.32 20.44
CA TYR A 358 16.82 -19.75 19.09
C TYR A 358 18.15 -20.06 18.42
N PHE A 359 18.09 -20.49 17.16
CA PHE A 359 19.27 -20.87 16.40
C PHE A 359 19.41 -20.05 15.13
N SER A 360 20.67 -19.82 14.76
CA SER A 360 21.04 -19.31 13.46
C SER A 360 21.76 -20.37 12.62
N THR A 361 21.54 -20.36 11.31
CA THR A 361 22.20 -21.29 10.37
C THR A 361 23.23 -20.63 9.46
N SER A 362 23.31 -19.30 9.46
CA SER A 362 24.16 -18.50 8.57
C SER A 362 24.65 -17.23 9.26
N GLN A 363 25.41 -16.39 8.54
CA GLN A 363 25.81 -15.08 9.04
C GLN A 363 24.59 -14.15 9.12
N PHE A 364 24.57 -13.24 10.11
CA PHE A 364 23.49 -12.25 10.27
C PHE A 364 23.47 -11.26 9.11
N LYS A 365 22.30 -10.68 8.84
CA LYS A 365 22.03 -9.65 7.81
C LYS A 365 22.32 -10.10 6.37
N HIS A 366 22.38 -11.41 6.13
CA HIS A 366 22.58 -12.00 4.81
C HIS A 366 21.40 -12.92 4.42
N PRO A 367 20.27 -12.37 3.94
CA PRO A 367 19.04 -13.14 3.70
C PRO A 367 19.16 -14.21 2.61
N THR A 368 20.18 -14.13 1.75
CA THR A 368 20.43 -15.10 0.66
C THR A 368 21.50 -16.14 0.99
N ALA A 369 22.12 -16.06 2.18
CA ALA A 369 23.17 -17.00 2.58
C ALA A 369 22.58 -18.41 2.77
N ARG A 370 23.32 -19.41 2.29
CA ARG A 370 22.97 -20.82 2.52
C ARG A 370 23.33 -21.25 3.95
N PRO A 371 22.59 -22.21 4.54
CA PRO A 371 22.93 -22.77 5.83
C PRO A 371 24.31 -23.42 5.81
N SER A 372 25.15 -23.04 6.77
CA SER A 372 26.51 -23.60 6.94
C SER A 372 26.76 -24.12 8.36
N THR A 373 25.92 -23.73 9.32
CA THR A 373 26.05 -24.12 10.74
C THR A 373 24.68 -24.25 11.41
N LEU A 374 24.67 -24.55 12.70
CA LEU A 374 23.51 -24.46 13.58
C LEU A 374 23.99 -23.98 14.95
N THR A 375 23.98 -22.66 15.16
CA THR A 375 24.50 -22.01 16.37
C THR A 375 23.36 -21.56 17.27
N LEU A 376 23.40 -21.93 18.55
CA LEU A 376 22.48 -21.41 19.56
C LEU A 376 22.82 -19.94 19.83
N VAL A 377 21.92 -19.02 19.46
CA VAL A 377 22.14 -17.57 19.54
C VAL A 377 21.38 -16.90 20.68
N HIS A 378 20.29 -17.51 21.17
CA HIS A 378 19.54 -16.97 22.30
C HIS A 378 18.83 -18.06 23.11
N VAL A 379 18.77 -17.87 24.43
CA VAL A 379 17.98 -18.68 25.37
C VAL A 379 16.94 -17.80 26.05
N ARG A 380 15.65 -18.06 25.82
CA ARG A 380 14.56 -17.36 26.50
C ARG A 380 13.83 -18.29 27.46
N LEU A 381 13.92 -18.00 28.75
CA LEU A 381 13.22 -18.74 29.80
C LEU A 381 11.74 -18.35 29.83
N PRO A 382 10.81 -19.26 30.18
CA PRO A 382 9.39 -18.92 30.31
C PRO A 382 9.13 -18.07 31.58
N PRO A 383 7.90 -17.58 31.76
CA PRO A 383 7.47 -16.92 32.99
C PRO A 383 7.74 -17.77 34.26
N GLY A 384 7.94 -17.09 35.40
CA GLY A 384 8.20 -17.71 36.70
C GLY A 384 9.68 -17.89 37.06
N PHE A 385 10.62 -17.59 36.16
CA PHE A 385 12.08 -17.71 36.41
C PHE A 385 12.72 -16.46 37.04
N SER A 386 11.98 -15.36 37.17
CA SER A 386 12.42 -14.19 37.94
C SER A 386 12.38 -14.48 39.44
N ALA A 387 13.33 -13.91 40.19
CA ALA A 387 13.48 -14.12 41.64
C ALA A 387 12.27 -13.60 42.45
N SER A 388 11.55 -12.61 41.92
CA SER A 388 10.37 -11.97 42.53
C SER A 388 9.04 -12.46 41.95
N SER A 389 9.06 -13.45 41.05
CA SER A 389 7.84 -13.91 40.38
C SER A 389 6.98 -14.79 41.27
N ASN A 390 5.68 -14.46 41.33
CA ASN A 390 4.65 -15.28 41.96
C ASN A 390 3.90 -16.17 40.95
N VAL A 391 4.38 -16.23 39.71
CA VAL A 391 3.75 -17.00 38.61
C VAL A 391 4.30 -18.43 38.62
N GLU A 392 3.40 -19.40 38.48
CA GLU A 392 3.80 -20.80 38.30
C GLU A 392 4.61 -21.01 37.02
N LYS A 393 5.63 -21.87 37.09
CA LYS A 393 6.47 -22.19 35.93
C LYS A 393 5.77 -23.25 35.07
N PRO A 394 5.79 -23.13 33.74
CA PRO A 394 5.40 -24.24 32.88
C PRO A 394 6.29 -25.46 33.16
N THR A 395 5.67 -26.59 33.49
CA THR A 395 6.35 -27.87 33.67
C THR A 395 5.55 -28.96 33.00
N LYS A 396 6.21 -30.05 32.58
CA LYS A 396 5.57 -31.17 31.87
C LYS A 396 4.87 -30.73 30.56
N VAL A 397 5.47 -29.78 29.84
CA VAL A 397 5.02 -29.44 28.48
C VAL A 397 5.22 -30.67 27.59
N HIS A 398 4.15 -31.16 26.98
CA HIS A 398 4.18 -32.35 26.11
C HIS A 398 3.78 -32.02 24.67
N ARG A 399 3.13 -30.88 24.43
CA ARG A 399 2.90 -30.28 23.11
C ARG A 399 3.21 -28.80 23.14
N ALA A 400 3.74 -28.28 22.04
CA ALA A 400 3.87 -26.85 21.82
C ALA A 400 3.48 -26.52 20.38
N LEU A 401 3.28 -25.23 20.10
CA LEU A 401 3.13 -24.67 18.77
C LEU A 401 3.67 -23.24 18.78
N TYR A 402 4.51 -22.93 17.80
CA TYR A 402 4.95 -21.57 17.54
C TYR A 402 4.45 -21.11 16.17
N SER A 403 3.81 -19.95 16.12
CA SER A 403 3.37 -19.29 14.88
C SER A 403 3.53 -17.78 15.00
N LYS A 404 4.53 -17.22 14.31
CA LYS A 404 4.81 -15.79 14.16
C LYS A 404 4.66 -15.00 15.47
N GLY A 405 5.60 -15.19 16.39
CA GLY A 405 5.62 -14.53 17.70
C GLY A 405 4.62 -15.04 18.75
N VAL A 406 3.71 -15.97 18.40
CA VAL A 406 2.76 -16.58 19.35
C VAL A 406 3.23 -17.99 19.70
N LEU A 407 3.43 -18.25 20.99
CA LEU A 407 3.74 -19.56 21.55
C LEU A 407 2.53 -20.11 22.31
N LEU A 408 2.07 -21.29 21.91
CA LEU A 408 1.11 -22.09 22.65
C LEU A 408 1.79 -23.34 23.22
N MET A 409 1.53 -23.68 24.48
CA MET A 409 2.08 -24.89 25.11
C MET A 409 1.00 -25.63 25.90
N ALA A 410 0.83 -26.92 25.66
CA ALA A 410 -0.01 -27.78 26.50
C ALA A 410 0.88 -28.46 27.54
N ALA A 411 0.57 -28.23 28.81
CA ALA A 411 1.27 -28.76 29.97
C ALA A 411 0.31 -29.57 30.83
N SER A 412 0.73 -30.75 31.29
CA SER A 412 -0.17 -31.62 32.07
C SER A 412 -0.24 -31.19 33.52
N GLU A 413 -1.45 -30.82 33.98
CA GLU A 413 -1.75 -30.45 35.36
C GLU A 413 -1.98 -31.72 36.20
N ASN A 414 -2.82 -32.63 35.68
CA ASN A 414 -3.10 -33.95 36.24
C ASN A 414 -3.31 -34.98 35.10
N GLU A 415 -3.70 -36.22 35.42
CA GLU A 415 -3.88 -37.28 34.40
C GLU A 415 -5.03 -36.99 33.41
N ASP A 416 -6.01 -36.18 33.83
CA ASP A 416 -7.24 -35.93 33.09
C ASP A 416 -7.34 -34.51 32.49
N ASN A 417 -6.43 -33.60 32.83
CA ASN A 417 -6.51 -32.19 32.45
C ASN A 417 -5.14 -31.61 32.10
N ASP A 418 -5.15 -30.82 31.04
CA ASP A 418 -4.01 -30.01 30.63
C ASP A 418 -4.29 -28.52 30.86
N ILE A 419 -3.22 -27.75 31.00
CA ILE A 419 -3.23 -26.29 30.95
C ILE A 419 -2.60 -25.87 29.63
N LEU A 420 -3.35 -25.06 28.88
CA LEU A 420 -2.84 -24.37 27.71
C LEU A 420 -2.26 -23.01 28.13
N TRP A 421 -0.97 -22.84 27.90
CA TRP A 421 -0.26 -21.57 28.01
C TRP A 421 -0.27 -20.85 26.67
N CYS A 422 -0.51 -19.55 26.68
CA CYS A 422 -0.34 -18.65 25.56
C CYS A 422 0.63 -17.53 25.95
N ILE A 423 1.73 -17.38 25.19
CA ILE A 423 2.74 -16.35 25.39
C ILE A 423 2.92 -15.61 24.06
N ASN A 424 2.90 -14.28 24.08
CA ASN A 424 3.07 -13.47 22.86
C ASN A 424 3.57 -12.06 23.17
N HIS A 425 4.03 -11.34 22.14
CA HIS A 425 4.59 -9.98 22.27
C HIS A 425 3.68 -8.87 21.70
N ASP A 426 2.44 -9.18 21.29
CA ASP A 426 1.58 -8.26 20.51
C ASP A 426 1.17 -7.01 21.30
N SER A 427 1.12 -7.10 22.63
CA SER A 427 0.80 -5.98 23.53
C SER A 427 1.96 -4.99 23.69
N PHE A 428 3.19 -5.40 23.34
CA PHE A 428 4.41 -4.60 23.49
C PHE A 428 5.21 -4.49 22.19
N PRO A 429 4.58 -4.14 21.05
CA PRO A 429 5.19 -4.31 19.74
C PRO A 429 6.48 -3.50 19.58
N PHE A 430 6.54 -2.29 20.13
CA PHE A 430 7.66 -1.36 19.96
C PHE A 430 8.62 -1.28 21.17
N GLN A 431 8.46 -2.14 22.17
CA GLN A 431 9.32 -2.13 23.35
C GLN A 431 10.61 -2.92 23.10
N LYS A 432 11.74 -2.35 23.52
CA LYS A 432 13.07 -2.96 23.43
C LYS A 432 13.70 -2.95 24.83
N PRO A 433 14.14 -4.10 25.38
CA PRO A 433 14.09 -5.46 24.83
C PRO A 433 12.67 -6.07 24.78
N MET A 434 12.52 -7.22 24.13
CA MET A 434 11.22 -7.90 23.93
C MET A 434 10.50 -8.25 25.24
N MET A 435 9.29 -7.73 25.39
CA MET A 435 8.38 -8.01 26.50
C MET A 435 7.18 -8.85 26.02
N GLU A 436 6.68 -9.74 26.86
CA GLU A 436 5.62 -10.68 26.50
C GLU A 436 4.49 -10.71 27.53
N THR A 437 3.26 -10.84 27.03
CA THR A 437 2.12 -11.20 27.86
C THR A 437 1.98 -12.71 27.93
N GLN A 438 1.34 -13.16 29.01
CA GLN A 438 1.03 -14.56 29.24
C GLN A 438 -0.41 -14.73 29.67
N MET A 439 -1.03 -15.81 29.23
CA MET A 439 -2.37 -16.23 29.64
C MET A 439 -2.40 -17.76 29.74
N THR A 440 -3.15 -18.29 30.69
CA THR A 440 -3.42 -19.72 30.81
C THR A 440 -4.90 -20.00 30.66
N THR A 441 -5.25 -21.16 30.12
CA THR A 441 -6.62 -21.65 29.99
C THR A 441 -6.63 -23.16 30.21
N ARG A 442 -7.60 -23.66 30.97
CA ARG A 442 -7.74 -25.11 31.20
C ARG A 442 -8.29 -25.80 29.97
N VAL A 443 -7.77 -26.99 29.70
CA VAL A 443 -8.18 -27.88 28.61
C VAL A 443 -8.58 -29.20 29.23
N ASP A 444 -9.83 -29.59 28.99
CA ASP A 444 -10.35 -30.87 29.49
C ASP A 444 -9.78 -32.02 28.65
N GLY A 445 -9.15 -32.98 29.31
CA GLY A 445 -8.50 -34.11 28.66
C GLY A 445 -7.09 -33.82 28.14
N HIS A 446 -6.38 -34.90 27.81
CA HIS A 446 -5.05 -34.83 27.24
C HIS A 446 -5.05 -34.25 25.81
N SER A 447 -4.08 -33.39 25.51
CA SER A 447 -3.93 -32.67 24.24
C SER A 447 -3.12 -33.50 23.23
N TRP A 448 -3.80 -33.98 22.19
CA TRP A 448 -3.21 -34.84 21.16
C TRP A 448 -2.51 -34.07 20.06
N ALA A 449 -3.14 -32.99 19.58
CA ALA A 449 -2.63 -32.17 18.50
C ALA A 449 -2.93 -30.70 18.73
N LEU A 450 -2.01 -29.85 18.29
CA LEU A 450 -2.12 -28.40 18.36
C LEU A 450 -1.61 -27.83 17.03
N SER A 451 -2.45 -27.09 16.32
CA SER A 451 -2.08 -26.54 15.02
C SER A 451 -2.67 -25.14 14.78
N ALA A 452 -1.97 -24.36 13.98
CA ALA A 452 -2.46 -23.09 13.47
C ALA A 452 -3.33 -23.35 12.23
N ILE A 453 -4.42 -22.61 12.09
CA ILE A 453 -5.29 -22.71 10.91
C ILE A 453 -4.81 -21.69 9.88
N ASP A 454 -4.74 -22.15 8.62
CA ASP A 454 -4.05 -21.46 7.51
C ASP A 454 -4.20 -19.94 7.55
N GLU A 455 -3.05 -19.28 7.58
CA GLU A 455 -2.93 -17.85 7.74
C GLU A 455 -3.23 -17.13 6.43
N PHE A 456 -4.13 -16.15 6.50
CA PHE A 456 -4.25 -15.13 5.46
C PHE A 456 -2.92 -14.36 5.37
N LYS A 457 -2.14 -14.59 4.30
CA LYS A 457 -0.90 -13.83 4.05
C LYS A 457 -1.22 -12.58 3.23
N VAL A 458 -0.94 -11.40 3.78
CA VAL A 458 -1.05 -10.14 3.02
C VAL A 458 0.04 -10.15 1.96
N GLN A 459 -0.35 -10.02 0.70
CA GLN A 459 0.61 -9.97 -0.40
C GLN A 459 1.37 -8.63 -0.36
N LYS A 460 2.71 -8.69 -0.21
CA LYS A 460 3.57 -7.51 -0.38
C LYS A 460 3.59 -7.10 -1.86
N ILE A 461 3.12 -5.89 -2.16
CA ILE A 461 3.13 -5.35 -3.53
C ILE A 461 4.51 -4.74 -3.80
N VAL A 462 5.32 -5.48 -4.56
CA VAL A 462 6.68 -5.06 -4.93
C VAL A 462 6.71 -4.64 -6.40
N THR A 463 7.20 -3.44 -6.64
CA THR A 463 7.43 -2.82 -7.94
C THR A 463 8.90 -2.42 -8.06
N PRO A 464 9.42 -2.11 -9.27
CA PRO A 464 10.80 -1.65 -9.42
C PRO A 464 11.15 -0.42 -8.57
N LEU A 465 10.18 0.46 -8.24
CA LEU A 465 10.41 1.68 -7.47
C LEU A 465 10.57 1.46 -5.96
N ASN A 466 9.88 0.47 -5.39
CA ASN A 466 9.81 0.28 -3.93
C ASN A 466 10.53 -0.98 -3.43
N LYS A 467 11.11 -1.79 -4.32
CA LYS A 467 11.75 -3.07 -3.99
C LYS A 467 12.80 -2.98 -2.88
N ASP A 468 13.59 -1.91 -2.85
CA ASP A 468 14.69 -1.76 -1.90
C ASP A 468 14.25 -1.12 -0.56
N ILE A 469 13.04 -0.57 -0.51
CA ILE A 469 12.51 0.14 0.67
C ILE A 469 11.56 -0.77 1.47
N ILE A 470 10.88 -1.71 0.82
CA ILE A 470 10.00 -2.66 1.51
C ILE A 470 10.83 -3.69 2.27
N PRO A 471 10.68 -3.79 3.60
CA PRO A 471 11.41 -4.79 4.39
C PRO A 471 10.97 -6.21 4.06
N ILE A 472 11.95 -7.13 4.09
CA ILE A 472 11.70 -8.58 3.93
C ILE A 472 10.83 -9.10 5.07
N THR A 473 11.09 -8.63 6.29
CA THR A 473 10.31 -8.93 7.50
C THR A 473 8.94 -8.26 7.47
N ASP A 474 7.96 -8.89 8.12
CA ASP A 474 6.62 -8.40 8.27
C ASP A 474 6.54 -7.43 9.46
N SER A 475 5.74 -6.37 9.30
CA SER A 475 5.40 -5.47 10.40
C SER A 475 4.57 -6.18 11.47
N PRO A 476 4.60 -5.73 12.73
CA PRO A 476 3.85 -6.34 13.82
C PRO A 476 2.33 -6.25 13.62
N VAL A 477 1.58 -7.09 14.34
CA VAL A 477 0.10 -7.19 14.22
C VAL A 477 -0.60 -5.84 14.38
N VAL A 478 -0.12 -4.96 15.27
CA VAL A 478 -0.69 -3.61 15.47
C VAL A 478 -0.71 -2.75 14.19
N VAL A 479 0.21 -2.99 13.26
CA VAL A 479 0.30 -2.31 11.97
C VAL A 479 -0.69 -2.91 10.95
N GLN A 480 -0.83 -4.23 10.96
CA GLN A 480 -1.57 -4.98 9.93
C GLN A 480 -3.01 -5.37 10.33
N GLN A 481 -3.42 -5.14 11.58
CA GLN A 481 -4.70 -5.59 12.16
C GLN A 481 -5.97 -5.15 11.42
N HIS A 482 -5.92 -4.10 10.60
CA HIS A 482 -7.05 -3.65 9.78
C HIS A 482 -7.30 -4.55 8.55
N MET A 483 -6.26 -5.23 8.05
CA MET A 483 -6.35 -6.14 6.89
C MET A 483 -6.31 -7.62 7.30
N LEU A 484 -5.73 -7.94 8.46
CA LEU A 484 -5.56 -9.32 8.92
C LEU A 484 -6.73 -9.79 9.78
N PRO A 485 -7.39 -10.92 9.47
CA PRO A 485 -8.34 -11.54 10.40
C PRO A 485 -7.62 -12.05 11.68
N PRO A 486 -8.36 -12.29 12.78
CA PRO A 486 -7.80 -12.92 13.98
C PRO A 486 -7.17 -14.29 13.66
N LYS A 487 -5.97 -14.55 14.18
CA LYS A 487 -5.31 -15.86 14.03
C LYS A 487 -6.12 -16.92 14.77
N LYS A 488 -6.31 -18.08 14.13
CA LYS A 488 -7.07 -19.19 14.70
C LYS A 488 -6.17 -20.39 14.97
N PHE A 489 -6.45 -21.08 16.06
CA PHE A 489 -5.76 -22.28 16.47
C PHE A 489 -6.76 -23.38 16.80
N VAL A 490 -6.40 -24.61 16.48
CA VAL A 490 -7.16 -25.80 16.85
C VAL A 490 -6.30 -26.64 17.80
N LEU A 491 -6.88 -26.98 18.95
CA LEU A 491 -6.35 -27.99 19.85
C LEU A 491 -7.31 -29.17 19.85
N LEU A 492 -6.78 -30.36 19.61
CA LEU A 492 -7.55 -31.58 19.65
C LEU A 492 -7.21 -32.35 20.92
N SER A 493 -8.23 -32.62 21.73
CA SER A 493 -8.14 -33.34 23.01
C SER A 493 -8.86 -34.68 22.93
N ALA A 494 -8.69 -35.50 23.97
CA ALA A 494 -9.48 -36.72 24.15
C ALA A 494 -11.01 -36.48 24.22
N GLN A 495 -11.45 -35.25 24.53
CA GLN A 495 -12.86 -34.88 24.64
C GLN A 495 -13.44 -34.21 23.38
N GLY A 496 -12.59 -33.91 22.38
CA GLY A 496 -12.99 -33.20 21.16
C GLY A 496 -12.05 -32.05 20.80
N SER A 497 -12.48 -31.21 19.86
CA SER A 497 -11.72 -30.05 19.37
C SER A 497 -12.08 -28.76 20.12
N PHE A 498 -11.04 -27.96 20.37
CA PHE A 498 -11.11 -26.63 20.93
C PHE A 498 -10.58 -25.63 19.93
N MET A 499 -11.38 -24.60 19.64
CA MET A 499 -11.04 -23.54 18.70
C MET A 499 -10.73 -22.25 19.46
N PHE A 500 -9.51 -21.75 19.29
CA PHE A 500 -9.03 -20.52 19.89
C PHE A 500 -8.79 -19.44 18.85
N HIS A 501 -9.16 -18.20 19.16
CA HIS A 501 -8.74 -17.04 18.39
C HIS A 501 -7.79 -16.18 19.21
N LYS A 502 -6.63 -15.84 18.65
CA LYS A 502 -5.76 -14.79 19.21
C LYS A 502 -6.42 -13.45 18.95
N LEU A 503 -6.67 -12.71 20.04
CA LEU A 503 -7.23 -11.37 19.96
C LEU A 503 -6.14 -10.39 19.52
N ARG A 504 -6.44 -9.61 18.47
CA ARG A 504 -5.64 -8.46 18.04
C ARG A 504 -5.89 -7.28 18.99
N PRO A 505 -5.04 -6.24 18.99
CA PRO A 505 -5.29 -5.04 19.79
C PRO A 505 -6.68 -4.40 19.55
N VAL A 506 -7.17 -4.42 18.30
CA VAL A 506 -8.54 -3.98 17.97
C VAL A 506 -9.64 -4.85 18.61
N ASP A 507 -9.44 -6.16 18.69
CA ASP A 507 -10.39 -7.08 19.31
C ASP A 507 -10.38 -6.94 20.83
N GLN A 508 -9.20 -6.72 21.41
CA GLN A 508 -9.02 -6.39 22.83
C GLN A 508 -9.73 -5.07 23.18
N LEU A 509 -9.54 -4.02 22.39
CA LEU A 509 -10.25 -2.75 22.57
C LEU A 509 -11.77 -2.94 22.44
N ARG A 510 -12.23 -3.70 21.44
CA ARG A 510 -13.66 -4.03 21.29
C ARG A 510 -14.21 -4.72 22.54
N HIS A 511 -13.47 -5.68 23.09
CA HIS A 511 -13.84 -6.36 24.33
C HIS A 511 -13.97 -5.38 25.50
N LEU A 512 -13.03 -4.44 25.65
CA LEU A 512 -13.08 -3.41 26.70
C LEU A 512 -14.27 -2.46 26.55
N LEU A 513 -14.57 -2.02 25.32
CA LEU A 513 -15.71 -1.14 25.04
C LEU A 513 -17.05 -1.82 25.37
N VAL A 514 -17.19 -3.10 25.01
CA VAL A 514 -18.39 -3.90 25.29
C VAL A 514 -18.52 -4.18 26.78
N SER A 515 -17.42 -4.55 27.45
CA SER A 515 -17.44 -4.89 28.89
C SER A 515 -17.76 -3.68 29.77
N ASN A 516 -17.30 -2.49 29.39
CA ASN A 516 -17.61 -1.24 30.09
C ASN A 516 -18.94 -0.60 29.65
N ALA A 517 -19.65 -1.19 28.67
CA ALA A 517 -20.86 -0.66 28.06
C ALA A 517 -20.75 0.82 27.65
N GLY A 518 -19.57 1.22 27.14
CA GLY A 518 -19.28 2.62 26.85
C GLY A 518 -17.84 2.87 26.43
N GLY A 519 -17.61 4.09 25.91
CA GLY A 519 -16.27 4.59 25.53
C GLY A 519 -15.51 5.27 26.66
N ASP A 520 -16.06 5.23 27.89
CA ASP A 520 -15.54 5.88 29.07
C ASP A 520 -15.28 4.82 30.14
N GLY A 521 -14.01 4.59 30.49
CA GLY A 521 -13.63 3.56 31.47
C GLY A 521 -12.15 3.62 31.83
N GLU A 522 -11.81 3.25 33.06
CA GLU A 522 -10.41 3.23 33.52
C GLU A 522 -9.57 2.20 32.73
N GLU A 523 -10.17 1.08 32.34
CA GLU A 523 -9.51 0.05 31.53
C GLU A 523 -9.18 0.54 30.11
N ILE A 524 -10.06 1.36 29.52
CA ILE A 524 -9.82 2.00 28.22
C ILE A 524 -8.68 3.02 28.35
N GLU A 525 -8.65 3.80 29.43
CA GLU A 525 -7.53 4.72 29.70
C GLU A 525 -6.20 3.95 29.86
N ARG A 526 -6.21 2.80 30.53
CA ARG A 526 -5.03 1.93 30.64
C ARG A 526 -4.61 1.36 29.28
N PHE A 527 -5.54 1.04 28.38
CA PHE A 527 -5.24 0.65 27.00
C PHE A 527 -4.50 1.75 26.23
N PHE A 528 -4.96 3.01 26.34
CA PHE A 528 -4.28 4.15 25.74
C PHE A 528 -2.87 4.40 26.32
N LYS A 529 -2.69 4.18 27.63
CA LYS A 529 -1.37 4.27 28.27
C LYS A 529 -0.43 3.14 27.84
N LEU A 530 -0.94 1.92 27.71
CA LEU A 530 -0.17 0.74 27.29
C LEU A 530 0.33 0.86 25.85
N HIS A 531 -0.56 1.16 24.91
CA HIS A 531 -0.23 1.23 23.49
C HIS A 531 0.34 2.57 23.04
N GLN A 532 0.34 3.59 23.92
CA GLN A 532 0.54 5.01 23.59
C GLN A 532 -0.67 5.61 22.87
N GLU A 533 -0.90 6.91 23.09
CA GLU A 533 -2.09 7.63 22.61
C GLU A 533 -2.24 7.52 21.08
N ASP A 534 -1.14 7.64 20.33
CA ASP A 534 -1.10 7.60 18.86
C ASP A 534 -1.59 6.25 18.30
N GLN A 535 -1.07 5.13 18.81
CA GLN A 535 -1.41 3.78 18.36
C GLN A 535 -2.81 3.36 18.83
N ALA A 536 -3.19 3.75 20.04
CA ALA A 536 -4.53 3.51 20.56
C ALA A 536 -5.58 4.29 19.76
N CYS A 537 -5.29 5.54 19.36
CA CYS A 537 -6.12 6.30 18.45
C CYS A 537 -6.25 5.63 17.08
N ALA A 538 -5.15 5.17 16.48
CA ALA A 538 -5.18 4.43 15.22
C ALA A 538 -6.02 3.15 15.32
N THR A 539 -5.92 2.42 16.44
CA THR A 539 -6.73 1.23 16.71
C THR A 539 -8.21 1.56 16.90
N CYS A 540 -8.53 2.68 17.57
CA CYS A 540 -9.90 3.18 17.69
C CYS A 540 -10.53 3.49 16.34
N LEU A 541 -9.76 4.04 15.40
CA LEU A 541 -10.27 4.38 14.07
C LEU A 541 -10.74 3.17 13.28
N ILE A 542 -10.15 1.98 13.48
CA ILE A 542 -10.62 0.73 12.87
C ILE A 542 -12.06 0.43 13.29
N LEU A 543 -12.37 0.54 14.58
CA LEU A 543 -13.72 0.33 15.11
C LEU A 543 -14.66 1.49 14.78
N ALA A 544 -14.18 2.73 14.85
CA ALA A 544 -14.98 3.92 14.59
C ALA A 544 -15.40 4.02 13.10
N CYS A 545 -14.55 3.55 12.18
CA CYS A 545 -14.84 3.51 10.75
C CYS A 545 -15.58 2.22 10.32
N SER A 546 -15.83 1.28 11.23
CA SER A 546 -16.56 0.04 10.91
C SER A 546 -18.01 0.35 10.54
N ASN A 547 -18.40 -0.08 9.33
CA ASN A 547 -19.78 0.01 8.83
C ASN A 547 -20.59 -1.26 9.12
N ALA A 548 -20.03 -2.22 9.86
CA ALA A 548 -20.73 -3.44 10.21
C ALA A 548 -21.91 -3.13 11.16
N ALA A 549 -23.11 -3.63 10.84
CA ALA A 549 -24.30 -3.39 11.65
C ALA A 549 -24.13 -3.84 13.12
N CYS A 550 -23.38 -4.93 13.33
CA CYS A 550 -23.06 -5.43 14.66
C CYS A 550 -22.12 -4.54 15.49
N ASP A 551 -21.45 -3.58 14.85
CA ASP A 551 -20.50 -2.67 15.48
C ASP A 551 -21.04 -1.24 15.61
N SER A 552 -22.32 -0.97 15.29
CA SER A 552 -22.84 0.41 15.32
C SER A 552 -22.67 1.10 16.69
N GLU A 553 -22.98 0.40 17.79
CA GLU A 553 -22.76 0.94 19.14
C GLU A 553 -21.27 1.02 19.49
N VAL A 554 -20.49 -0.01 19.12
CA VAL A 554 -19.05 -0.07 19.35
C VAL A 554 -18.32 1.06 18.63
N SER A 555 -18.71 1.38 17.39
CA SER A 555 -18.19 2.50 16.59
C SER A 555 -18.44 3.84 17.29
N ALA A 556 -19.64 4.03 17.85
CA ALA A 556 -19.96 5.23 18.63
C ALA A 556 -19.11 5.31 19.92
N TRP A 557 -18.89 4.19 20.62
CA TRP A 557 -18.05 4.15 21.82
C TRP A 557 -16.57 4.37 21.49
N ALA A 558 -16.06 3.76 20.42
CA ALA A 558 -14.70 3.95 19.93
C ALA A 558 -14.45 5.42 19.51
N THR A 559 -15.44 6.05 18.87
CA THR A 559 -15.39 7.48 18.53
C THR A 559 -15.29 8.35 19.79
N ARG A 560 -16.05 8.05 20.84
CA ARG A 560 -15.96 8.77 22.12
C ARG A 560 -14.59 8.57 22.79
N ALA A 561 -14.09 7.34 22.83
CA ALA A 561 -12.79 7.02 23.38
C ALA A 561 -11.65 7.75 22.63
N PHE A 562 -11.72 7.77 21.29
CA PHE A 562 -10.78 8.51 20.44
C PHE A 562 -10.70 9.99 20.80
N PHE A 563 -11.84 10.67 20.95
CA PHE A 563 -11.86 12.09 21.30
C PHE A 563 -11.47 12.37 22.75
N ARG A 564 -11.77 11.45 23.66
CA ARG A 564 -11.52 11.61 25.10
C ARG A 564 -10.05 11.36 25.48
N TYR A 565 -9.47 10.29 24.97
CA TYR A 565 -8.15 9.81 25.38
C TYR A 565 -7.04 10.11 24.37
N GLY A 566 -7.37 10.64 23.19
CA GLY A 566 -6.39 10.94 22.14
C GLY A 566 -5.57 12.22 22.32
N GLY A 567 -5.60 12.84 23.50
CA GLY A 567 -4.73 13.96 23.86
C GLY A 567 -4.99 15.28 23.08
N GLU A 568 -4.08 16.23 23.28
CA GLU A 568 -4.13 17.59 22.70
C GLU A 568 -2.75 18.04 22.21
N ALA A 569 -2.71 18.86 21.16
CA ALA A 569 -1.49 19.47 20.62
C ALA A 569 -0.77 20.33 21.66
N ARG A 570 0.55 20.22 21.73
CA ARG A 570 1.39 20.98 22.68
C ARG A 570 2.68 21.47 22.05
N MET A 571 3.20 22.59 22.54
CA MET A 571 4.55 23.06 22.22
C MET A 571 5.57 22.38 23.12
N ARG A 572 6.57 21.72 22.54
CA ARG A 572 7.73 21.15 23.22
C ARG A 572 8.88 22.14 23.17
N PHE A 573 9.39 22.49 24.35
CA PHE A 573 10.58 23.33 24.48
C PHE A 573 11.81 22.45 24.67
N PRO A 574 12.88 22.64 23.87
CA PRO A 574 14.13 21.92 24.08
C PRO A 574 14.66 22.21 25.49
N SER A 575 14.72 21.18 26.32
CA SER A 575 15.32 21.26 27.65
C SER A 575 16.81 20.93 27.51
N ALA A 576 17.70 21.66 28.20
CA ALA A 576 19.15 21.38 28.23
C ALA A 576 19.52 20.06 28.96
N LEU A 577 18.51 19.32 29.42
CA LEU A 577 18.61 17.98 29.96
C LEU A 577 17.68 17.09 29.14
N PRO A 578 18.13 15.89 28.70
CA PRO A 578 17.20 14.92 28.14
C PRO A 578 16.11 14.68 29.18
N ALA A 579 14.84 14.89 28.78
CA ALA A 579 13.72 14.45 29.60
C ALA A 579 13.97 12.97 29.94
N PRO A 580 13.82 12.53 31.20
CA PRO A 580 13.72 11.11 31.44
C PRO A 580 12.57 10.62 30.57
N SER A 581 12.82 9.62 29.74
CA SER A 581 11.76 8.74 29.28
C SER A 581 10.89 8.45 30.50
N ASN A 582 9.62 8.89 30.49
CA ASN A 582 8.70 8.50 31.53
C ASN A 582 8.75 6.96 31.57
N ILE A 583 9.14 6.44 32.75
CA ILE A 583 9.55 5.07 33.07
C ILE A 583 11.09 4.89 33.16
N GLY A 584 11.65 5.42 34.26
CA GLY A 584 12.84 4.93 34.96
C GLY A 584 12.47 4.77 36.45
N PRO A 585 13.16 3.90 37.22
CA PRO A 585 12.62 3.27 38.42
C PRO A 585 12.41 4.25 39.60
N LEU A 586 11.29 4.09 40.31
CA LEU A 586 11.01 4.76 41.58
C LEU A 586 12.02 4.34 42.67
N PRO A 587 12.30 5.21 43.66
CA PRO A 587 13.38 5.01 44.61
C PRO A 587 12.98 4.05 45.73
N CYS A 588 13.72 2.95 45.89
CA CYS A 588 13.78 2.24 47.17
C CYS A 588 14.95 2.80 47.99
N SER A 589 14.69 3.15 49.25
CA SER A 589 15.64 3.68 50.23
C SER A 589 16.23 2.54 51.10
N PRO A 590 17.13 2.82 52.08
CA PRO A 590 18.57 2.90 51.89
C PRO A 590 19.31 1.77 52.63
N PHE A 591 20.46 1.32 52.10
CA PHE A 591 21.45 0.57 52.89
C PHE A 591 22.86 1.10 52.63
N PRO A 592 23.76 1.02 53.64
CA PRO A 592 24.71 2.08 53.92
C PRO A 592 26.01 2.02 53.11
N SER A 593 26.55 3.22 52.96
CA SER A 593 27.90 3.61 52.56
C SER A 593 29.04 2.68 53.01
N GLY A 594 29.84 2.26 52.04
CA GLY A 594 31.22 1.82 52.18
C GLY A 594 32.00 2.11 50.89
N PHE A 595 32.79 3.18 50.89
CA PHE A 595 33.74 3.61 49.85
C PHE A 595 34.94 2.62 49.71
N PRO A 596 35.89 2.78 48.75
CA PRO A 596 36.04 3.82 47.71
C PRO A 596 36.29 3.32 46.27
N LEU A 597 36.13 4.27 45.35
CA LEU A 597 36.63 4.26 43.97
C LEU A 597 38.16 4.12 43.93
N ILE A 598 38.66 3.23 43.07
CA ILE A 598 40.03 3.26 42.56
C ILE A 598 39.95 3.23 41.03
N PHE A 599 40.46 4.31 40.45
CA PHE A 599 40.78 4.46 39.04
C PHE A 599 42.08 3.70 38.74
N ASP A 600 42.25 3.35 37.47
CA ASP A 600 43.47 2.95 36.77
C ASP A 600 43.88 1.46 36.66
N SER A 601 43.98 1.07 35.37
CA SER A 601 45.08 0.30 34.76
C SER A 601 46.38 0.33 35.56
N PRO A 602 47.22 -0.73 35.49
CA PRO A 602 48.49 -0.50 34.80
C PRO A 602 49.15 -1.76 34.18
N TYR A 603 49.93 -1.54 33.11
CA TYR A 603 51.21 -2.25 32.95
C TYR A 603 52.35 -1.30 33.37
N PRO A 604 53.48 -1.83 33.90
CA PRO A 604 54.27 -1.14 34.93
C PRO A 604 55.51 -0.37 34.41
N ASN A 605 55.93 0.66 35.17
CA ASN A 605 57.29 1.27 35.18
C ASN A 605 58.25 0.40 36.04
N PHE A 606 59.60 0.42 35.96
CA PHE A 606 60.63 1.48 35.88
C PHE A 606 61.94 0.87 35.30
N SER A 607 62.88 1.62 34.68
CA SER A 607 63.99 2.32 35.38
C SER A 607 64.89 3.17 34.44
N PHE A 608 65.21 4.40 34.89
CA PHE A 608 66.44 5.23 34.78
C PHE A 608 67.40 5.21 33.55
N LEU A 609 67.58 6.38 32.88
CA LEU A 609 68.80 7.23 32.83
C LEU A 609 68.75 8.38 31.77
N ALA A 610 69.13 9.59 32.22
CA ALA A 610 69.86 10.70 31.55
C ALA A 610 69.38 11.42 30.25
N ALA A 611 68.95 12.68 30.42
CA ALA A 611 69.46 13.95 29.82
C ALA A 611 69.36 14.22 28.27
N PRO A 612 69.54 15.49 27.78
CA PRO A 612 68.45 16.23 27.11
C PRO A 612 68.81 16.77 25.70
N GLY A 613 67.82 17.17 24.89
CA GLY A 613 68.12 17.93 23.66
C GLY A 613 66.96 18.27 22.71
N GLN A 614 66.66 19.57 22.65
CA GLN A 614 66.40 20.42 21.46
C GLN A 614 65.39 20.02 20.36
N GLY A 615 64.60 21.03 19.92
CA GLY A 615 64.54 21.36 18.48
C GLY A 615 63.20 21.26 17.74
N VAL A 616 62.36 22.29 17.87
CA VAL A 616 61.88 23.21 16.80
C VAL A 616 61.49 22.66 15.39
N GLN A 617 60.22 22.95 15.02
CA GLN A 617 59.61 23.25 13.70
C GLN A 617 59.57 22.20 12.57
N ALA A 618 58.38 21.92 12.02
CA ALA A 618 57.81 22.60 10.85
C ALA A 618 56.70 21.79 10.13
N THR A 619 55.63 22.51 9.83
CA THR A 619 54.54 22.32 8.85
C THR A 619 54.77 21.43 7.62
N SER A 620 53.77 20.60 7.26
CA SER A 620 53.09 20.62 5.94
C SER A 620 51.92 19.63 5.87
N THR A 621 50.88 20.04 5.15
CA THR A 621 49.57 19.41 4.92
C THR A 621 49.62 18.18 4.00
N PRO A 622 48.69 17.21 4.11
CA PRO A 622 48.51 16.17 3.10
C PRO A 622 47.40 16.54 2.10
N VAL A 623 47.65 16.12 0.85
CA VAL A 623 46.78 16.22 -0.33
C VAL A 623 45.82 15.02 -0.37
N PHE A 624 44.58 15.26 -0.81
CA PHE A 624 43.55 14.24 -1.06
C PHE A 624 43.94 13.23 -2.15
N PRO A 625 43.32 12.03 -2.14
CA PRO A 625 42.37 11.76 -3.22
C PRO A 625 41.05 11.14 -2.75
N SER A 626 40.06 11.38 -3.59
CA SER A 626 38.61 11.15 -3.46
C SER A 626 38.19 9.69 -3.61
N GLY A 627 37.06 9.31 -2.97
CA GLY A 627 36.30 8.10 -3.31
C GLY A 627 35.24 7.67 -2.29
N ASN A 628 33.97 7.98 -2.60
CA ASN A 628 32.70 7.39 -2.13
C ASN A 628 32.25 7.57 -0.66
N SER A 629 31.30 8.49 -0.48
CA SER A 629 30.54 8.77 0.74
C SER A 629 29.35 7.83 0.93
N MET A 630 29.38 7.01 1.99
CA MET A 630 28.20 6.54 2.70
C MET A 630 27.82 7.63 3.71
N SER A 631 26.65 8.24 3.56
CA SER A 631 26.15 9.29 4.43
C SER A 631 25.69 8.71 5.77
N HIS A 632 26.54 8.82 6.78
CA HIS A 632 26.11 8.79 8.18
C HIS A 632 25.17 9.98 8.46
N PRO A 633 24.17 9.83 9.36
CA PRO A 633 23.39 10.96 9.83
C PRO A 633 24.32 11.89 10.60
N GLY A 634 24.50 13.10 10.06
CA GLY A 634 25.40 14.10 10.61
C GLY A 634 24.95 14.58 11.99
N THR A 635 25.89 14.59 12.93
CA THR A 635 25.92 15.50 14.07
C THR A 635 25.82 16.94 13.54
N SER A 636 24.61 17.49 13.53
CA SER A 636 24.38 18.91 13.29
C SER A 636 24.75 19.72 14.52
N ILE A 637 25.52 20.76 14.26
CA ILE A 637 26.00 21.80 15.18
C ILE A 637 24.85 22.32 16.05
N SER A 638 25.09 22.34 17.36
CA SER A 638 24.21 22.92 18.38
C SER A 638 24.00 24.42 18.15
N GLY A 639 22.94 24.77 17.41
CA GLY A 639 22.32 26.09 17.37
C GLY A 639 20.91 25.99 17.94
N MET A 640 20.52 26.96 18.78
CA MET A 640 19.23 27.03 19.48
C MET A 640 18.05 26.66 18.57
N MET A 641 17.48 25.46 18.73
CA MET A 641 16.19 25.11 18.10
C MET A 641 15.07 25.83 18.84
N GLY A 642 14.16 26.46 18.09
CA GLY A 642 12.92 27.04 18.63
C GLY A 642 11.98 25.97 19.20
N PRO A 643 10.85 26.37 19.79
CA PRO A 643 9.83 25.43 20.25
C PRO A 643 9.27 24.59 19.09
N GLU A 644 9.17 23.28 19.28
CA GLU A 644 8.67 22.32 18.29
C GLU A 644 7.22 21.92 18.63
N ILE A 645 6.34 21.85 17.64
CA ILE A 645 4.95 21.43 17.84
C ILE A 645 4.88 19.90 17.91
N VAL A 646 4.27 19.38 18.97
CA VAL A 646 3.89 17.98 19.09
C VAL A 646 2.38 17.88 18.88
N PHE A 647 1.99 17.22 17.78
CA PHE A 647 0.59 16.97 17.46
C PHE A 647 -0.06 16.02 18.48
N SER A 648 -1.38 16.09 18.62
CA SER A 648 -2.14 15.16 19.46
C SER A 648 -2.10 13.71 18.95
N GLY A 649 -2.39 12.76 19.83
CA GLY A 649 -2.57 11.36 19.46
C GLY A 649 -3.73 11.15 18.48
N ARG A 650 -4.74 12.02 18.46
CA ARG A 650 -5.80 12.02 17.44
C ARG A 650 -5.24 12.30 16.06
N HIS A 651 -4.44 13.36 15.92
CA HIS A 651 -3.80 13.70 14.66
C HIS A 651 -2.87 12.58 14.20
N ASN A 652 -1.95 12.13 15.06
CA ASN A 652 -1.01 11.07 14.70
C ASN A 652 -1.72 9.75 14.42
N GLY A 653 -2.78 9.41 15.17
CA GLY A 653 -3.60 8.24 14.96
C GLY A 653 -4.28 8.22 13.59
N ILE A 654 -4.78 9.36 13.10
CA ILE A 654 -5.33 9.50 11.74
C ILE A 654 -4.22 9.28 10.69
N CYS A 655 -3.05 9.91 10.87
CA CYS A 655 -1.91 9.72 9.96
C CYS A 655 -1.45 8.26 9.92
N ILE A 656 -1.33 7.61 11.08
CA ILE A 656 -0.93 6.21 11.22
C ILE A 656 -1.96 5.30 10.55
N TYR A 657 -3.26 5.52 10.80
CA TYR A 657 -4.30 4.70 10.20
C TYR A 657 -4.32 4.84 8.66
N PHE A 658 -4.22 6.07 8.14
CA PHE A 658 -4.07 6.30 6.71
C PHE A 658 -2.83 5.61 6.13
N ALA A 659 -1.66 5.82 6.75
CA ALA A 659 -0.38 5.23 6.36
C ALA A 659 -0.45 3.70 6.28
N ARG A 660 -1.17 3.06 7.21
CA ARG A 660 -1.31 1.61 7.26
C ARG A 660 -2.22 1.06 6.16
N ILE A 661 -3.30 1.78 5.83
CA ILE A 661 -4.19 1.41 4.72
C ILE A 661 -3.46 1.47 3.37
N ILE A 662 -2.70 2.55 3.11
CA ILE A 662 -2.08 2.76 1.79
C ILE A 662 -0.61 2.32 1.68
N GLY A 663 0.04 1.93 2.78
CA GLY A 663 1.50 1.72 2.85
C GLY A 663 2.04 0.66 1.89
N ASN A 664 1.21 -0.33 1.51
CA ASN A 664 1.58 -1.36 0.54
C ASN A 664 1.68 -0.85 -0.91
N ILE A 665 1.00 0.26 -1.25
CA ILE A 665 0.89 0.77 -2.62
C ILE A 665 1.53 2.16 -2.80
N TRP A 666 1.74 2.90 -1.72
CA TRP A 666 2.12 4.31 -1.69
C TRP A 666 3.37 4.67 -2.50
N ASP A 667 4.46 3.92 -2.28
CA ASP A 667 5.75 4.13 -2.96
C ASP A 667 5.89 3.29 -4.25
N GLY A 668 4.88 2.48 -4.56
CA GLY A 668 4.88 1.64 -5.76
C GLY A 668 4.39 2.39 -7.00
N SER A 669 4.82 1.97 -8.19
CA SER A 669 4.17 2.41 -9.44
C SER A 669 2.81 1.73 -9.59
N ILE A 670 1.86 2.38 -10.28
CA ILE A 670 0.57 1.76 -10.64
C ILE A 670 0.72 0.70 -11.77
N VAL A 671 1.87 0.71 -12.44
CA VAL A 671 2.18 -0.12 -13.61
C VAL A 671 3.34 -1.08 -13.31
N VAL A 672 3.25 -2.30 -13.83
CA VAL A 672 4.37 -3.25 -13.91
C VAL A 672 4.47 -3.86 -15.30
N GLU A 673 5.69 -4.08 -15.77
CA GLU A 673 5.95 -4.82 -17.00
C GLU A 673 6.11 -6.31 -16.69
N ARG A 674 5.29 -7.15 -17.35
CA ARG A 674 5.43 -8.61 -17.30
C ARG A 674 5.94 -9.15 -18.63
N VAL A 675 6.96 -9.98 -18.57
CA VAL A 675 7.53 -10.66 -19.73
C VAL A 675 6.91 -12.05 -19.86
N PHE A 676 6.11 -12.25 -20.90
CA PHE A 676 5.52 -13.53 -21.26
C PHE A 676 6.41 -14.25 -22.28
N LYS A 677 6.90 -15.44 -21.93
CA LYS A 677 7.64 -16.30 -22.86
C LYS A 677 6.68 -17.23 -23.59
N SER A 678 6.39 -16.94 -24.86
CA SER A 678 5.61 -17.82 -25.73
C SER A 678 6.53 -18.41 -26.80
N GLY A 679 7.02 -19.63 -26.57
CA GLY A 679 8.02 -20.26 -27.43
C GLY A 679 9.36 -19.51 -27.39
N SER A 680 9.86 -19.08 -28.55
CA SER A 680 11.10 -18.28 -28.69
C SER A 680 10.88 -16.77 -28.70
N ARG A 681 9.64 -16.29 -28.54
CA ARG A 681 9.32 -14.85 -28.49
C ARG A 681 8.98 -14.43 -27.07
N GLU A 682 9.61 -13.35 -26.62
CA GLU A 682 9.28 -12.66 -25.38
C GLU A 682 8.33 -11.51 -25.72
N VAL A 683 7.16 -11.47 -25.09
CA VAL A 683 6.18 -10.40 -25.21
C VAL A 683 6.13 -9.67 -23.88
N VAL A 684 6.43 -8.37 -23.89
CA VAL A 684 6.29 -7.51 -22.71
C VAL A 684 4.88 -6.93 -22.72
N ALA A 685 4.10 -7.19 -21.67
CA ALA A 685 2.80 -6.56 -21.47
C ALA A 685 2.83 -5.68 -20.23
N VAL A 686 2.12 -4.56 -20.33
CA VAL A 686 1.97 -3.59 -19.25
C VAL A 686 0.71 -3.95 -18.47
N GLU A 687 0.83 -4.26 -17.19
CA GLU A 687 -0.28 -4.62 -16.32
C GLU A 687 -0.34 -3.71 -15.10
N SER A 688 -1.48 -3.72 -14.41
CA SER A 688 -1.55 -3.04 -13.12
C SER A 688 -0.69 -3.76 -12.08
N SER A 689 0.00 -2.98 -11.25
CA SER A 689 0.79 -3.51 -10.13
C SER A 689 -0.06 -4.16 -9.03
N VAL A 690 -1.34 -3.79 -8.92
CA VAL A 690 -2.24 -4.22 -7.85
C VAL A 690 -3.52 -4.84 -8.45
N PRO A 691 -3.96 -6.02 -7.97
CA PRO A 691 -5.23 -6.61 -8.40
C PRO A 691 -6.46 -5.76 -8.00
N SER A 692 -7.51 -5.78 -8.82
CA SER A 692 -8.73 -4.98 -8.57
C SER A 692 -9.39 -5.23 -7.21
N HIS A 693 -9.45 -6.50 -6.75
CA HIS A 693 -10.02 -6.82 -5.43
C HIS A 693 -9.24 -6.22 -4.25
N VAL A 694 -7.91 -6.06 -4.38
CA VAL A 694 -7.08 -5.41 -3.36
C VAL A 694 -7.34 -3.91 -3.34
N LEU A 695 -7.46 -3.29 -4.52
CA LEU A 695 -7.85 -1.87 -4.65
C LEU A 695 -9.22 -1.61 -4.03
N GLU A 696 -10.17 -2.53 -4.21
CA GLU A 696 -11.51 -2.44 -3.60
C GLU A 696 -11.46 -2.47 -2.08
N CYS A 697 -10.71 -3.41 -1.48
CA CYS A 697 -10.54 -3.48 -0.02
C CYS A 697 -9.90 -2.18 0.52
N VAL A 698 -8.81 -1.71 -0.09
CA VAL A 698 -8.11 -0.49 0.34
C VAL A 698 -9.02 0.75 0.19
N LEU A 699 -9.76 0.84 -0.91
CA LEU A 699 -10.71 1.93 -1.15
C LEU A 699 -11.86 1.92 -0.13
N GLN A 700 -12.37 0.74 0.24
CA GLN A 700 -13.44 0.62 1.23
C GLN A 700 -13.00 1.12 2.62
N GLU A 701 -11.83 0.68 3.09
CA GLU A 701 -11.26 1.13 4.37
C GLU A 701 -11.01 2.65 4.36
N LEU A 702 -10.47 3.18 3.26
CA LEU A 702 -10.18 4.61 3.15
C LEU A 702 -11.46 5.46 3.05
N LYS A 703 -12.52 4.97 2.39
CA LYS A 703 -13.83 5.62 2.40
C LYS A 703 -14.44 5.67 3.80
N GLY A 704 -14.24 4.64 4.62
CA GLY A 704 -14.63 4.66 6.03
C GLY A 704 -13.95 5.80 6.80
N LEU A 705 -12.64 5.98 6.60
CA LEU A 705 -11.90 7.11 7.17
C LEU A 705 -12.38 8.46 6.63
N GLN A 706 -12.64 8.56 5.32
CA GLN A 706 -13.17 9.78 4.70
C GLN A 706 -14.50 10.20 5.32
N GLU A 707 -15.41 9.25 5.52
CA GLU A 707 -16.71 9.48 6.15
C GLU A 707 -16.56 9.88 7.63
N PHE A 708 -15.69 9.20 8.37
CA PHE A 708 -15.38 9.55 9.76
C PHE A 708 -14.88 10.99 9.89
N LEU A 709 -13.92 11.41 9.03
CA LEU A 709 -13.39 12.77 9.02
C LEU A 709 -14.46 13.79 8.60
N GLY A 710 -15.31 13.45 7.62
CA GLY A 710 -16.43 14.30 7.20
C GLY A 710 -17.43 14.55 8.33
N ARG A 711 -17.89 13.49 9.00
CA ARG A 711 -18.84 13.54 10.12
C ARG A 711 -18.28 14.31 11.34
N ASN A 712 -16.99 14.15 11.62
CA ASN A 712 -16.36 14.70 12.83
C ASN A 712 -15.50 15.95 12.59
N SER A 713 -15.57 16.55 11.40
CA SER A 713 -14.84 17.77 11.03
C SER A 713 -15.06 18.93 12.01
N GLN A 714 -16.22 18.97 12.68
CA GLN A 714 -16.57 19.96 13.72
C GLN A 714 -15.87 19.71 15.07
N PHE A 715 -15.52 18.46 15.40
CA PHE A 715 -14.84 18.09 16.64
C PHE A 715 -13.32 18.30 16.58
N ALA A 716 -12.75 18.40 15.38
CA ALA A 716 -11.39 18.91 15.19
C ALA A 716 -11.26 20.43 15.48
N THR A 717 -12.38 21.15 15.55
CA THR A 717 -12.43 22.62 15.67
C THR A 717 -12.75 23.17 17.06
N VAL A 718 -13.19 22.36 18.02
CA VAL A 718 -13.54 22.82 19.37
C VAL A 718 -12.82 21.94 20.38
N GLY A 719 -11.97 22.55 21.20
CA GLY A 719 -11.27 21.89 22.30
C GLY A 719 -12.21 20.99 23.09
N ALA A 720 -11.69 19.83 23.50
CA ALA A 720 -12.42 18.83 24.23
C ALA A 720 -13.18 19.46 25.42
N LEU A 721 -14.39 18.97 25.63
CA LEU A 721 -15.36 19.36 26.64
C LEU A 721 -14.74 19.79 27.99
N GLY A 722 -14.73 21.09 28.21
CA GLY A 722 -14.65 21.75 29.52
C GLY A 722 -15.79 22.76 29.67
N ASN A 723 -16.90 22.34 30.28
CA ASN A 723 -18.09 23.09 30.71
C ASN A 723 -18.95 23.85 29.67
N PRO A 724 -20.28 23.62 29.64
CA PRO A 724 -21.22 24.41 28.84
C PRO A 724 -21.58 25.71 29.57
N SER A 725 -20.84 26.79 29.32
CA SER A 725 -21.35 28.14 29.57
C SER A 725 -20.84 29.14 28.53
N THR A 726 -21.75 29.46 27.59
CA THR A 726 -21.83 30.65 26.71
C THR A 726 -20.76 30.88 25.62
N PRO A 727 -21.13 30.76 24.32
CA PRO A 727 -20.29 31.14 23.18
C PRO A 727 -20.60 32.58 22.71
N ALA A 728 -20.05 33.60 23.38
CA ALA A 728 -20.26 34.98 22.93
C ALA A 728 -19.13 36.01 23.20
N ASN A 729 -17.99 35.65 23.80
CA ASN A 729 -17.06 36.67 24.33
C ASN A 729 -15.59 36.61 23.85
N LEU A 730 -15.30 36.02 22.68
CA LEU A 730 -13.94 36.02 22.13
C LEU A 730 -13.59 37.28 21.31
N GLN A 731 -14.58 37.96 20.71
CA GLN A 731 -14.33 39.14 19.87
C GLN A 731 -14.26 40.47 20.66
N GLN A 732 -14.73 40.51 21.92
CA GLN A 732 -14.94 41.77 22.66
C GLN A 732 -13.94 42.07 23.78
N ARG A 733 -12.95 41.20 24.02
CA ARG A 733 -11.87 41.44 25.01
C ARG A 733 -10.56 41.99 24.43
N LEU A 734 -10.50 42.22 23.11
CA LEU A 734 -9.34 42.80 22.41
C LEU A 734 -9.25 44.34 22.47
N LEU A 735 -10.24 45.03 23.06
CA LEU A 735 -10.27 46.52 23.13
C LEU A 735 -9.96 47.11 24.52
N GLY A 736 -9.44 46.32 25.46
CA GLY A 736 -9.05 46.78 26.80
C GLY A 736 -7.55 46.93 27.02
N PHE A 737 -6.77 47.37 26.02
CA PHE A 737 -5.29 47.32 26.06
C PHE A 737 -4.59 48.68 26.13
N MET A 738 -5.02 49.55 27.06
CA MET A 738 -4.23 50.73 27.45
C MET A 738 -4.28 50.92 28.97
N ARG A 739 -3.53 50.11 29.70
CA ARG A 739 -3.02 50.47 31.03
C ARG A 739 -1.56 50.03 31.15
N PRO A 740 -0.61 50.98 31.30
CA PRO A 740 0.77 50.64 31.57
C PRO A 740 0.94 50.58 33.09
N ASP A 741 0.80 49.42 33.72
CA ASP A 741 1.26 49.24 35.11
C ASP A 741 1.59 47.77 35.41
N GLY A 742 2.90 47.51 35.59
CA GLY A 742 3.49 46.48 36.45
C GLY A 742 2.95 45.05 36.39
N GLY A 743 3.15 44.33 35.28
CA GLY A 743 2.88 42.89 35.23
C GLY A 743 3.99 42.06 35.89
N SER A 744 3.65 41.34 36.96
CA SER A 744 4.51 40.30 37.57
C SER A 744 4.95 39.27 36.51
N SER A 745 6.20 38.79 36.57
CA SER A 745 6.78 37.83 35.62
C SER A 745 5.94 36.55 35.41
N GLN A 746 5.10 36.17 36.38
CA GLN A 746 4.18 35.04 36.30
C GLN A 746 3.00 35.27 35.33
N GLN A 747 2.47 36.49 35.20
CA GLN A 747 1.35 36.77 34.29
C GLN A 747 1.79 36.72 32.82
N VAL A 748 2.97 37.27 32.52
CA VAL A 748 3.56 37.23 31.17
C VAL A 748 3.83 35.78 30.74
N GLN A 749 4.28 34.93 31.66
CA GLN A 749 4.52 33.51 31.37
C GLN A 749 3.23 32.72 31.11
N GLN A 750 2.15 33.03 31.84
CA GLN A 750 0.85 32.38 31.64
C GLN A 750 0.18 32.81 30.33
N GLU A 751 0.30 34.08 29.93
CA GLU A 751 -0.16 34.57 28.63
C GLU A 751 0.62 33.94 27.47
N LEU A 752 1.93 33.82 27.61
CA LEU A 752 2.79 33.18 26.61
C LEU A 752 2.44 31.70 26.43
N GLN A 753 2.18 30.99 27.54
CA GLN A 753 1.75 29.59 27.50
C GLN A 753 0.39 29.40 26.82
N ARG A 754 -0.58 30.32 27.04
CA ARG A 754 -1.86 30.31 26.32
C ARG A 754 -1.69 30.58 24.83
N LYS A 755 -0.80 31.52 24.46
CA LYS A 755 -0.50 31.82 23.07
C LYS A 755 0.08 30.59 22.36
N TYR A 756 1.08 29.94 22.95
CA TYR A 756 1.68 28.72 22.42
C TYR A 756 0.70 27.55 22.32
N HIS A 757 -0.22 27.42 23.28
CA HIS A 757 -1.28 26.41 23.21
C HIS A 757 -2.25 26.66 22.05
N ALA A 758 -2.69 27.91 21.87
CA ALA A 758 -3.56 28.29 20.75
C ALA A 758 -2.87 28.11 19.38
N GLU A 759 -1.57 28.40 19.31
CA GLU A 759 -0.75 28.20 18.10
C GLU A 759 -0.60 26.72 17.75
N ALA A 760 -0.35 25.85 18.75
CA ALA A 760 -0.28 24.40 18.53
C ALA A 760 -1.63 23.84 18.02
N GLN A 761 -2.75 24.29 18.59
CA GLN A 761 -4.09 23.90 18.15
C GLN A 761 -4.42 24.39 16.72
N LEU A 762 -4.02 25.62 16.38
CA LEU A 762 -4.23 26.16 15.04
C LEU A 762 -3.42 25.37 13.99
N THR A 763 -2.17 25.03 14.31
CA THR A 763 -1.32 24.25 13.40
C THR A 763 -1.84 22.82 13.23
N GLU A 764 -2.29 22.17 14.32
CA GLU A 764 -2.94 20.85 14.23
C GLU A 764 -4.18 20.91 13.33
N LYS A 765 -5.02 21.94 13.49
CA LYS A 765 -6.20 22.14 12.65
C LYS A 765 -5.84 22.24 11.16
N THR A 766 -4.83 23.05 10.81
CA THR A 766 -4.37 23.20 9.42
C THR A 766 -3.82 21.88 8.87
N SER A 767 -3.07 21.13 9.68
CA SER A 767 -2.55 19.82 9.30
C SER A 767 -3.67 18.80 9.04
N LEU A 768 -4.68 18.74 9.92
CA LEU A 768 -5.86 17.87 9.75
C LEU A 768 -6.65 18.20 8.49
N GLN A 769 -6.77 19.48 8.12
CA GLN A 769 -7.41 19.88 6.87
C GLN A 769 -6.63 19.38 5.65
N GLY A 770 -5.30 19.49 5.66
CA GLY A 770 -4.43 18.93 4.61
C GLY A 770 -4.56 17.41 4.49
N ILE A 771 -4.63 16.70 5.62
CA ILE A 771 -4.84 15.24 5.64
C ILE A 771 -6.23 14.87 5.11
N GLN A 772 -7.28 15.62 5.46
CA GLN A 772 -8.63 15.38 4.95
C GLN A 772 -8.69 15.54 3.42
N GLU A 773 -8.01 16.56 2.88
CA GLU A 773 -7.90 16.74 1.42
C GLU A 773 -7.12 15.59 0.78
N LEU A 774 -6.02 15.16 1.41
CA LEU A 774 -5.22 14.03 0.94
C LEU A 774 -6.02 12.73 0.90
N VAL A 775 -6.81 12.43 1.95
CA VAL A 775 -7.72 11.28 2.01
C VAL A 775 -8.71 11.33 0.85
N CYS A 776 -9.34 12.48 0.61
CA CYS A 776 -10.30 12.66 -0.47
C CYS A 776 -9.66 12.44 -1.86
N LYS A 777 -8.47 13.00 -2.11
CA LYS A 777 -7.74 12.81 -3.38
C LYS A 777 -7.30 11.36 -3.57
N THR A 778 -6.83 10.72 -2.50
CA THR A 778 -6.38 9.32 -2.54
C THR A 778 -7.54 8.37 -2.83
N CYS A 779 -8.72 8.56 -2.20
CA CYS A 779 -9.93 7.80 -2.53
C CYS A 779 -10.27 7.87 -4.02
N GLN A 780 -10.22 9.06 -4.61
CA GLN A 780 -10.57 9.25 -6.03
C GLN A 780 -9.53 8.65 -6.96
N ALA A 781 -8.23 8.78 -6.65
CA ALA A 781 -7.17 8.16 -7.43
C ALA A 781 -7.25 6.63 -7.38
N LEU A 782 -7.52 6.04 -6.21
CA LEU A 782 -7.76 4.60 -6.05
C LEU A 782 -8.98 4.12 -6.84
N ALA A 783 -10.06 4.91 -6.82
CA ALA A 783 -11.28 4.54 -7.50
C ALA A 783 -11.15 4.67 -9.04
N LEU A 784 -10.41 5.68 -9.53
CA LEU A 784 -9.99 5.76 -10.92
C LEU A 784 -9.13 4.55 -11.29
N TRP A 785 -8.15 4.20 -10.46
CA TRP A 785 -7.29 3.04 -10.72
C TRP A 785 -8.09 1.74 -10.78
N LYS A 786 -9.03 1.51 -9.84
CA LYS A 786 -9.95 0.38 -9.87
C LYS A 786 -10.76 0.34 -11.18
N LEU A 787 -11.31 1.48 -11.60
CA LEU A 787 -12.07 1.60 -12.84
C LEU A 787 -11.23 1.24 -14.07
N LEU A 788 -9.99 1.70 -14.14
CA LEU A 788 -9.06 1.33 -15.21
C LEU A 788 -8.80 -0.18 -15.25
N CYS A 789 -8.72 -0.84 -14.08
CA CYS A 789 -8.59 -2.29 -13.99
C CYS A 789 -9.84 -3.04 -14.49
N GLU A 790 -11.04 -2.49 -14.27
CA GLU A 790 -12.32 -3.06 -14.76
C GLU A 790 -12.45 -2.93 -16.30
N HIS A 791 -11.82 -1.92 -16.91
CA HIS A 791 -11.89 -1.63 -18.35
C HIS A 791 -10.63 -2.03 -19.14
N GLN A 792 -9.98 -3.15 -18.79
CA GLN A 792 -8.78 -3.66 -19.47
C GLN A 792 -7.58 -2.69 -19.41
N PHE A 793 -7.04 -2.49 -18.22
CA PHE A 793 -5.91 -1.59 -17.91
C PHE A 793 -4.81 -1.53 -18.98
N SER A 794 -4.34 -2.68 -19.47
CA SER A 794 -3.27 -2.77 -20.48
C SER A 794 -3.61 -2.07 -21.80
N VAL A 795 -4.88 -2.11 -22.22
CA VAL A 795 -5.36 -1.46 -23.45
C VAL A 795 -5.41 0.06 -23.25
N VAL A 796 -5.96 0.49 -22.11
CA VAL A 796 -6.07 1.92 -21.78
C VAL A 796 -4.69 2.59 -21.69
N VAL A 797 -3.74 1.94 -21.01
CA VAL A 797 -2.36 2.46 -20.92
C VAL A 797 -1.67 2.43 -22.29
N GLY A 798 -2.01 1.46 -23.15
CA GLY A 798 -1.49 1.38 -24.52
C GLY A 798 -1.89 2.55 -25.43
N GLU A 799 -2.98 3.24 -25.12
CA GLU A 799 -3.44 4.45 -25.86
C GLU A 799 -2.71 5.74 -25.46
N LEU A 800 -2.03 5.75 -24.32
CA LEU A 800 -1.27 6.93 -23.89
C LEU A 800 -0.13 7.23 -24.85
N GLU A 801 0.29 8.49 -24.93
CA GLU A 801 1.52 8.86 -25.63
C GLU A 801 2.73 8.18 -24.99
N LYS A 802 3.72 7.79 -25.81
CA LYS A 802 4.90 7.03 -25.34
C LYS A 802 5.65 7.74 -24.21
N GLU A 803 5.73 9.06 -24.24
CA GLU A 803 6.38 9.86 -23.20
C GLU A 803 5.64 9.73 -21.86
N LEU A 804 4.31 9.81 -21.88
CA LEU A 804 3.46 9.63 -20.70
C LEU A 804 3.46 8.18 -20.19
N GLN A 805 3.58 7.19 -21.08
CA GLN A 805 3.74 5.79 -20.68
C GLN A 805 5.05 5.56 -19.90
N GLU A 806 6.17 6.13 -20.37
CA GLU A 806 7.45 6.02 -19.65
C GLU A 806 7.42 6.80 -18.33
N GLN A 807 6.80 7.98 -18.29
CA GLN A 807 6.59 8.74 -17.06
C GLN A 807 5.78 7.92 -16.04
N LEU A 808 4.71 7.26 -16.47
CA LEU A 808 3.85 6.46 -15.60
C LEU A 808 4.58 5.29 -14.92
N LYS A 809 5.60 4.72 -15.57
CA LYS A 809 6.42 3.64 -15.00
C LYS A 809 7.31 4.11 -13.84
N ILE A 810 7.76 5.36 -13.88
CA ILE A 810 8.66 5.94 -12.89
C ILE A 810 7.96 6.79 -11.82
N THR A 811 6.68 7.10 -12.01
CA THR A 811 5.86 7.81 -11.02
C THR A 811 5.32 6.83 -9.97
N ALA A 812 5.59 7.11 -8.69
CA ALA A 812 4.99 6.40 -7.57
C ALA A 812 3.53 6.85 -7.36
N PHE A 813 2.70 6.00 -6.76
CA PHE A 813 1.30 6.30 -6.51
C PHE A 813 1.11 7.59 -5.70
N LYS A 814 1.99 7.86 -4.72
CA LYS A 814 1.96 9.10 -3.94
C LYS A 814 2.16 10.36 -4.78
N ASP A 815 3.06 10.33 -5.76
CA ASP A 815 3.34 11.47 -6.63
C ASP A 815 2.17 11.69 -7.60
N LEU A 816 1.52 10.61 -8.06
CA LEU A 816 0.29 10.68 -8.84
C LEU A 816 -0.85 11.38 -8.08
N VAL A 817 -0.97 11.13 -6.77
CA VAL A 817 -2.00 11.74 -5.92
C VAL A 817 -1.69 13.20 -5.56
N ILE A 818 -0.42 13.50 -5.23
CA ILE A 818 -0.03 14.80 -4.67
C ILE A 818 0.33 15.82 -5.77
N ARG A 819 1.01 15.39 -6.85
CA ARG A 819 1.67 16.28 -7.81
C ARG A 819 1.11 16.19 -9.23
N ASP A 820 0.86 15.00 -9.75
CA ASP A 820 0.66 14.80 -11.19
C ASP A 820 -0.81 14.79 -11.64
N ARG A 821 -1.40 15.98 -11.77
CA ARG A 821 -2.75 16.15 -12.35
C ARG A 821 -2.80 15.86 -13.86
N GLU A 822 -1.69 16.03 -14.57
CA GLU A 822 -1.63 15.80 -16.01
C GLU A 822 -1.76 14.31 -16.37
N LEU A 823 -1.03 13.44 -15.67
CA LEU A 823 -1.09 11.99 -15.89
C LEU A 823 -2.48 11.41 -15.60
N THR A 824 -3.12 11.84 -14.51
CA THR A 824 -4.49 11.39 -14.18
C THR A 824 -5.50 11.85 -15.24
N GLY A 825 -5.39 13.08 -15.73
CA GLY A 825 -6.19 13.58 -16.85
C GLY A 825 -5.96 12.80 -18.15
N ALA A 826 -4.70 12.49 -18.46
CA ALA A 826 -4.34 11.70 -19.64
C ALA A 826 -4.86 10.25 -19.59
N LEU A 827 -4.86 9.63 -18.41
CA LEU A 827 -5.45 8.30 -18.18
C LEU A 827 -6.96 8.29 -18.42
N ILE A 828 -7.67 9.30 -17.91
CA ILE A 828 -9.12 9.46 -18.14
C ILE A 828 -9.40 9.69 -19.63
N ALA A 829 -8.62 10.57 -20.28
CA ALA A 829 -8.76 10.83 -21.71
C ALA A 829 -8.52 9.55 -22.55
N SER A 830 -7.53 8.74 -22.17
CA SER A 830 -7.21 7.47 -22.83
C SER A 830 -8.33 6.44 -22.67
N LEU A 831 -8.93 6.34 -21.47
CA LEU A 831 -10.10 5.50 -21.21
C LEU A 831 -11.28 5.91 -22.10
N MET A 832 -11.57 7.21 -22.18
CA MET A 832 -12.63 7.74 -23.04
C MET A 832 -12.37 7.46 -24.52
N ASN A 833 -11.14 7.66 -24.98
CA ASN A 833 -10.75 7.42 -26.37
C ASN A 833 -10.89 5.95 -26.77
N CYS A 834 -10.64 5.00 -25.86
CA CYS A 834 -10.90 3.57 -26.10
C CYS A 834 -12.38 3.32 -26.45
N TYR A 835 -13.30 3.86 -25.65
CA TYR A 835 -14.74 3.69 -25.87
C TYR A 835 -15.25 4.41 -27.12
N ILE A 836 -14.72 5.60 -27.40
CA ILE A 836 -15.03 6.35 -28.62
C ILE A 836 -14.59 5.56 -29.86
N ARG A 837 -13.41 4.94 -29.84
CA ARG A 837 -12.90 4.13 -30.95
C ARG A 837 -13.76 2.89 -31.20
N ASP A 838 -14.22 2.24 -30.14
CA ASP A 838 -15.06 1.04 -30.23
C ASP A 838 -16.53 1.36 -30.55
N ASN A 839 -16.86 2.64 -30.80
CA ASN A 839 -18.23 3.15 -31.01
C ASN A 839 -19.21 2.83 -29.87
N ALA A 840 -18.71 2.52 -28.67
CA ALA A 840 -19.53 2.31 -27.48
C ALA A 840 -19.99 3.66 -26.89
N SER A 841 -21.12 3.67 -26.16
CA SER A 841 -21.57 4.88 -25.45
C SER A 841 -20.66 5.18 -24.27
N VAL A 842 -20.23 6.44 -24.16
CA VAL A 842 -19.45 6.92 -23.01
C VAL A 842 -20.33 7.33 -21.83
N ASP A 843 -21.66 7.37 -21.97
CA ASP A 843 -22.58 7.90 -20.94
C ASP A 843 -22.46 7.16 -19.60
N GLY A 844 -22.30 5.83 -19.65
CA GLY A 844 -22.11 5.02 -18.45
C GLY A 844 -20.80 5.35 -17.72
N ILE A 845 -19.72 5.58 -18.46
CA ILE A 845 -18.41 5.91 -17.89
C ILE A 845 -18.37 7.35 -17.39
N ILE A 846 -18.98 8.29 -18.12
CA ILE A 846 -19.11 9.68 -17.69
C ILE A 846 -19.83 9.74 -16.34
N SER A 847 -21.00 9.09 -16.22
CA SER A 847 -21.73 9.04 -14.95
C SER A 847 -20.89 8.40 -13.86
N HIS A 848 -20.22 7.28 -14.17
CA HIS A 848 -19.41 6.59 -13.18
C HIS A 848 -18.19 7.41 -12.72
N LEU A 849 -17.50 8.11 -13.62
CA LEU A 849 -16.38 9.00 -13.28
C LEU A 849 -16.83 10.23 -12.49
N GLN A 850 -18.01 10.80 -12.80
CA GLN A 850 -18.57 11.91 -12.04
C GLN A 850 -18.95 11.49 -10.61
N ASP A 851 -19.52 10.30 -10.46
CA ASP A 851 -19.89 9.75 -9.15
C ASP A 851 -18.65 9.36 -8.32
N THR A 852 -17.61 8.89 -9.00
CA THR A 852 -16.46 8.24 -8.35
C THR A 852 -15.28 9.20 -8.12
N CYS A 853 -15.06 10.16 -9.02
CA CYS A 853 -13.87 11.02 -9.06
C CYS A 853 -14.20 12.50 -9.37
N PRO A 854 -15.11 13.17 -8.65
CA PRO A 854 -15.60 14.50 -9.02
C PRO A 854 -14.54 15.63 -9.01
N PHE A 855 -13.44 15.47 -8.27
CA PHE A 855 -12.34 16.45 -8.26
C PHE A 855 -11.34 16.22 -9.39
N LEU A 856 -11.24 14.99 -9.90
CA LEU A 856 -10.39 14.65 -11.05
C LEU A 856 -11.14 14.83 -12.37
N TYR A 857 -12.46 14.60 -12.37
CA TYR A 857 -13.33 14.68 -13.53
C TYR A 857 -14.57 15.53 -13.22
N SER A 858 -14.52 16.79 -13.67
CA SER A 858 -15.55 17.78 -13.39
C SER A 858 -16.79 17.62 -14.27
N THR A 859 -17.86 18.36 -13.94
CA THR A 859 -19.03 18.49 -14.81
C THR A 859 -18.67 19.08 -16.17
N ASP A 860 -17.66 19.96 -16.22
CA ASP A 860 -17.23 20.59 -17.46
C ASP A 860 -16.48 19.58 -18.34
N ASP A 861 -15.68 18.69 -17.73
CA ASP A 861 -14.99 17.59 -18.43
C ASP A 861 -15.97 16.56 -19.01
N ALA A 862 -17.07 16.29 -18.28
CA ALA A 862 -18.17 15.45 -18.76
C ALA A 862 -18.85 16.03 -19.99
N VAL A 863 -19.20 17.33 -19.96
CA VAL A 863 -19.78 18.03 -21.11
C VAL A 863 -18.80 18.02 -22.29
N CYS A 864 -17.52 18.24 -22.04
CA CYS A 864 -16.47 18.21 -23.07
C CYS A 864 -16.33 16.83 -23.72
N SER A 865 -16.30 15.77 -22.90
CA SER A 865 -16.16 14.38 -23.37
C SER A 865 -17.38 13.96 -24.18
N LYS A 866 -18.59 14.34 -23.74
CA LYS A 866 -19.83 14.09 -24.49
C LYS A 866 -19.86 14.81 -25.83
N ALA A 867 -19.44 16.07 -25.84
CA ALA A 867 -19.35 16.86 -27.06
C ALA A 867 -18.35 16.23 -28.06
N ASN A 868 -17.21 15.73 -27.56
CA ASN A 868 -16.19 15.08 -28.38
C ASN A 868 -16.67 13.71 -28.92
N GLU A 869 -17.37 12.90 -28.11
CA GLU A 869 -17.99 11.64 -28.57
C GLU A 869 -18.92 11.89 -29.77
N LEU A 870 -19.84 12.86 -29.65
CA LEU A 870 -20.77 13.23 -30.73
C LEU A 870 -20.02 13.68 -31.99
N LEU A 871 -18.97 14.49 -31.81
CA LEU A 871 -18.15 14.97 -32.91
C LEU A 871 -17.40 13.83 -33.62
N GLN A 872 -16.78 12.91 -32.87
CA GLN A 872 -16.05 11.78 -33.46
C GLN A 872 -16.99 10.78 -34.14
N ARG A 873 -18.15 10.47 -33.54
CA ARG A 873 -19.18 9.63 -34.18
C ARG A 873 -19.72 10.23 -35.47
N SER A 874 -19.85 11.56 -35.53
CA SER A 874 -20.29 12.25 -36.75
C SER A 874 -19.36 12.01 -37.95
N ARG A 875 -18.07 11.69 -37.72
CA ARG A 875 -17.09 11.37 -38.78
C ARG A 875 -17.38 10.03 -39.44
N GLN A 876 -17.89 9.07 -38.67
CA GLN A 876 -18.15 7.70 -39.11
C GLN A 876 -19.57 7.52 -39.66
N THR A 877 -20.45 8.49 -39.41
CA THR A 877 -21.86 8.43 -39.80
C THR A 877 -22.05 8.73 -41.30
N GLN A 878 -22.71 7.83 -42.01
CA GLN A 878 -22.98 7.98 -43.46
C GLN A 878 -24.20 8.87 -43.75
N SER A 879 -25.19 8.90 -42.86
CA SER A 879 -26.40 9.72 -43.01
C SER A 879 -26.09 11.21 -42.80
N LYS A 880 -26.32 12.03 -43.83
CA LYS A 880 -26.09 13.48 -43.77
C LYS A 880 -26.95 14.18 -42.71
N VAL A 881 -28.21 13.76 -42.56
CA VAL A 881 -29.16 14.37 -41.61
C VAL A 881 -28.78 14.06 -40.16
N GLU A 882 -28.43 12.80 -39.88
CA GLU A 882 -28.00 12.40 -38.54
C GLU A 882 -26.65 13.01 -38.18
N LYS A 883 -25.72 13.07 -39.15
CA LYS A 883 -24.44 13.77 -38.98
C LYS A 883 -24.65 15.23 -38.60
N GLU A 884 -25.51 15.95 -39.31
CA GLU A 884 -25.83 17.35 -39.01
C GLU A 884 -26.48 17.52 -37.63
N LYS A 885 -27.39 16.61 -37.26
CA LYS A 885 -28.00 16.59 -35.92
C LYS A 885 -26.95 16.41 -34.81
N MET A 886 -26.07 15.42 -34.93
CA MET A 886 -25.00 15.16 -33.95
C MET A 886 -24.02 16.34 -33.83
N LEU A 887 -23.68 16.99 -34.94
CA LEU A 887 -22.81 18.17 -34.94
C LEU A 887 -23.45 19.36 -34.23
N ARG A 888 -24.75 19.60 -34.42
CA ARG A 888 -25.48 20.65 -33.69
C ARG A 888 -25.58 20.34 -32.19
N GLU A 889 -25.83 19.09 -31.83
CA GLU A 889 -25.85 18.68 -30.42
C GLU A 889 -24.47 18.83 -29.77
N SER A 890 -23.39 18.45 -30.47
CA SER A 890 -22.00 18.67 -30.03
C SER A 890 -21.71 20.16 -29.81
N LEU A 891 -22.14 21.03 -30.73
CA LEU A 891 -21.98 22.47 -30.62
C LEU A 891 -22.68 23.04 -29.38
N GLN A 892 -23.93 22.62 -29.12
CA GLN A 892 -24.67 23.06 -27.93
C GLN A 892 -23.98 22.66 -26.62
N GLN A 893 -23.33 21.50 -26.59
CA GLN A 893 -22.55 21.08 -25.41
C GLN A 893 -21.29 21.95 -25.24
N TYR A 894 -20.49 22.14 -26.30
CA TYR A 894 -19.29 22.99 -26.22
C TYR A 894 -19.62 24.45 -25.89
N GLN A 895 -20.76 24.98 -26.35
CA GLN A 895 -21.23 26.32 -25.99
C GLN A 895 -21.49 26.48 -24.49
N LYS A 896 -21.82 25.41 -23.74
CA LYS A 896 -21.98 25.50 -22.28
C LYS A 896 -20.67 25.82 -21.58
N ILE A 897 -19.57 25.21 -22.03
CA ILE A 897 -18.24 25.24 -21.40
C ILE A 897 -17.21 26.11 -22.14
N SER A 898 -17.66 27.05 -22.98
CA SER A 898 -16.82 27.82 -23.91
C SER A 898 -15.62 28.59 -23.31
N ASN A 899 -15.54 28.76 -21.99
CA ASN A 899 -14.44 29.44 -21.30
C ASN A 899 -13.21 28.54 -21.08
N GLN A 900 -13.43 27.22 -20.93
CA GLN A 900 -12.37 26.26 -20.59
C GLN A 900 -11.97 25.38 -21.78
N VAL A 901 -12.67 25.49 -22.90
CA VAL A 901 -12.43 24.69 -24.11
C VAL A 901 -11.21 25.19 -24.89
N ASP A 902 -10.37 24.27 -25.35
CA ASP A 902 -9.38 24.53 -26.40
C ASP A 902 -10.10 24.77 -27.74
N LEU A 903 -10.45 26.04 -27.96
CA LEU A 903 -11.18 26.51 -29.14
C LEU A 903 -10.43 26.16 -30.44
N ALA A 904 -9.10 26.21 -30.44
CA ALA A 904 -8.30 25.96 -31.65
C ALA A 904 -8.40 24.49 -32.10
N ASN A 905 -8.26 23.56 -31.16
CA ASN A 905 -8.38 22.13 -31.43
C ASN A 905 -9.80 21.75 -31.84
N VAL A 906 -10.83 22.21 -31.11
CA VAL A 906 -12.23 21.90 -31.45
C VAL A 906 -12.62 22.49 -32.81
N CYS A 907 -12.23 23.73 -33.12
CA CYS A 907 -12.46 24.32 -34.44
C CYS A 907 -11.71 23.57 -35.55
N ALA A 908 -10.50 23.08 -35.30
CA ALA A 908 -9.80 22.19 -36.23
C ALA A 908 -10.58 20.90 -36.49
N GLN A 909 -11.16 20.31 -35.46
CA GLN A 909 -11.94 19.10 -35.59
C GLN A 909 -13.27 19.33 -36.33
N TYR A 910 -13.94 20.47 -36.12
CA TYR A 910 -15.12 20.87 -36.88
C TYR A 910 -14.82 21.15 -38.35
N ARG A 911 -13.65 21.73 -38.67
CA ARG A 911 -13.18 21.90 -40.04
C ARG A 911 -13.06 20.56 -40.77
N GLN A 912 -12.49 19.54 -40.12
CA GLN A 912 -12.32 18.20 -40.71
C GLN A 912 -13.66 17.54 -41.08
N VAL A 913 -14.74 17.83 -40.34
CA VAL A 913 -16.10 17.33 -40.65
C VAL A 913 -16.92 18.27 -41.53
N ARG A 914 -16.31 19.37 -42.01
CA ARG A 914 -16.91 20.43 -42.84
C ARG A 914 -18.07 21.18 -42.16
N PHE A 915 -18.04 21.29 -40.82
CA PHE A 915 -19.06 21.99 -40.02
C PHE A 915 -18.63 23.42 -39.68
N TYR A 916 -18.63 24.30 -40.69
CA TYR A 916 -18.16 25.68 -40.56
C TYR A 916 -19.09 26.58 -39.73
N GLU A 917 -20.39 26.26 -39.68
CA GLU A 917 -21.37 26.95 -38.82
C GLU A 917 -20.96 26.88 -37.34
N GLY A 918 -20.56 25.69 -36.87
CA GLY A 918 -20.08 25.50 -35.50
C GLY A 918 -18.79 26.27 -35.18
N VAL A 919 -17.89 26.45 -36.15
CA VAL A 919 -16.67 27.25 -35.96
C VAL A 919 -17.03 28.71 -35.69
N VAL A 920 -17.95 29.29 -36.47
CA VAL A 920 -18.38 30.68 -36.30
C VAL A 920 -19.13 30.85 -34.97
N GLU A 921 -20.15 30.02 -34.72
CA GLU A 921 -20.99 30.17 -33.53
C GLU A 921 -20.23 29.91 -32.23
N LEU A 922 -19.37 28.89 -32.18
CA LEU A 922 -18.59 28.58 -30.98
C LEU A 922 -17.58 29.68 -30.67
N SER A 923 -16.86 30.17 -31.68
CA SER A 923 -15.88 31.25 -31.51
C SER A 923 -16.53 32.56 -31.06
N LEU A 924 -17.70 32.92 -31.60
CA LEU A 924 -18.45 34.10 -31.16
C LEU A 924 -18.97 33.95 -29.73
N THR A 925 -19.55 32.78 -29.40
CA THR A 925 -20.01 32.48 -28.03
C THR A 925 -18.85 32.52 -27.04
N ALA A 926 -17.69 31.96 -27.39
CA ALA A 926 -16.49 31.99 -26.55
C ALA A 926 -15.97 33.41 -26.33
N ALA A 927 -16.00 34.26 -27.36
CA ALA A 927 -15.60 35.66 -27.23
C ALA A 927 -16.53 36.45 -26.30
N GLU A 928 -17.85 36.23 -26.41
CA GLU A 928 -18.84 36.87 -25.54
C GLU A 928 -18.70 36.43 -24.08
N LYS A 929 -18.49 35.13 -23.83
CA LYS A 929 -18.34 34.62 -22.45
C LYS A 929 -17.00 34.95 -21.78
N LYS A 930 -15.94 35.18 -22.56
CA LYS A 930 -14.64 35.66 -22.04
C LYS A 930 -14.67 37.14 -21.68
N ASP A 931 -15.53 37.92 -22.34
CA ASP A 931 -15.75 39.34 -22.04
C ASP A 931 -17.25 39.67 -21.82
N PRO A 932 -17.89 39.19 -20.74
CA PRO A 932 -19.32 39.41 -20.50
C PRO A 932 -19.67 40.87 -20.26
N GLN A 933 -18.71 41.64 -19.75
CA GLN A 933 -18.89 43.05 -19.39
C GLN A 933 -18.58 44.00 -20.56
N GLY A 934 -18.09 43.49 -21.69
CA GLY A 934 -17.75 44.30 -22.86
C GLY A 934 -16.53 45.23 -22.64
N LEU A 935 -15.63 44.86 -21.73
CA LEU A 935 -14.42 45.63 -21.40
C LEU A 935 -13.50 45.79 -22.61
N GLY A 936 -13.40 44.76 -23.47
CA GLY A 936 -12.61 44.83 -24.70
C GLY A 936 -13.18 45.84 -25.71
N LEU A 937 -14.52 45.97 -25.77
CA LEU A 937 -15.18 46.98 -26.61
C LEU A 937 -15.02 48.39 -26.04
N HIS A 938 -15.08 48.53 -24.72
CA HIS A 938 -14.84 49.80 -24.04
C HIS A 938 -13.41 50.30 -24.26
N PHE A 939 -12.41 49.42 -24.08
CA PHE A 939 -11.00 49.67 -24.37
C PHE A 939 -10.80 50.17 -25.80
N TYR A 940 -11.40 49.46 -26.77
CA TYR A 940 -11.33 49.85 -28.17
C TYR A 940 -11.98 51.22 -28.41
N LYS A 941 -13.16 51.50 -27.86
CA LYS A 941 -13.86 52.78 -28.07
C LYS A 941 -13.12 53.99 -27.48
N ASN A 942 -12.38 53.80 -26.40
CA ASN A 942 -11.64 54.87 -25.71
C ASN A 942 -10.25 55.16 -26.28
N GLY A 943 -9.89 54.56 -27.43
CA GLY A 943 -8.63 54.85 -28.11
C GLY A 943 -7.44 54.08 -27.58
N GLU A 944 -7.67 52.88 -27.02
CA GLU A 944 -6.62 51.92 -26.62
C GLU A 944 -5.60 52.51 -25.62
N PRO A 945 -6.07 53.06 -24.48
CA PRO A 945 -5.19 53.70 -23.50
C PRO A 945 -4.24 52.69 -22.84
N GLU A 946 -2.93 52.98 -22.84
CA GLU A 946 -1.89 52.07 -22.29
C GLU A 946 -2.07 51.76 -20.79
N GLU A 947 -2.83 52.59 -20.05
CA GLU A 947 -3.10 52.42 -18.62
C GLU A 947 -4.21 51.36 -18.32
N ASP A 948 -5.04 51.00 -19.30
CA ASP A 948 -6.15 50.04 -19.13
C ASP A 948 -5.72 48.59 -19.44
N VAL A 949 -4.92 48.01 -18.55
CA VAL A 949 -4.37 46.65 -18.68
C VAL A 949 -5.47 45.59 -18.73
N VAL A 950 -6.56 45.79 -17.97
CA VAL A 950 -7.70 44.84 -17.91
C VAL A 950 -8.50 44.87 -19.21
N GLY A 951 -8.77 46.07 -19.75
CA GLY A 951 -9.41 46.24 -21.04
C GLY A 951 -8.57 45.68 -22.20
N LEU A 952 -7.25 45.87 -22.16
CA LEU A 952 -6.32 45.30 -23.13
C LEU A 952 -6.34 43.75 -23.12
N GLN A 953 -6.34 43.14 -21.93
CA GLN A 953 -6.41 41.68 -21.80
C GLN A 953 -7.73 41.13 -22.38
N ALA A 954 -8.87 41.74 -22.02
CA ALA A 954 -10.17 41.34 -22.55
C ALA A 954 -10.26 41.52 -24.08
N PHE A 955 -9.67 42.58 -24.62
CA PHE A 955 -9.56 42.82 -26.07
C PHE A 955 -8.75 41.71 -26.76
N GLN A 956 -7.59 41.33 -26.20
CA GLN A 956 -6.73 40.28 -26.75
C GLN A 956 -7.40 38.89 -26.72
N GLU A 957 -8.10 38.55 -25.63
CA GLU A 957 -8.81 37.27 -25.51
C GLU A 957 -9.95 37.10 -26.54
N ARG A 958 -10.65 38.20 -26.85
CA ARG A 958 -11.67 38.21 -27.93
C ARG A 958 -11.04 38.06 -29.30
N LEU A 959 -9.95 38.79 -29.59
CA LEU A 959 -9.22 38.65 -30.85
C LEU A 959 -8.70 37.21 -31.05
N ASN A 960 -8.16 36.58 -30.02
CA ASN A 960 -7.72 35.19 -30.06
C ASN A 960 -8.88 34.24 -30.41
N SER A 961 -10.10 34.53 -29.93
CA SER A 961 -11.29 33.73 -30.22
C SER A 961 -11.78 33.90 -31.66
N TYR A 962 -11.73 35.14 -32.18
CA TYR A 962 -12.06 35.44 -33.58
C TYR A 962 -11.04 34.89 -34.57
N LYS A 963 -9.78 34.77 -34.14
CA LYS A 963 -8.70 34.24 -34.97
C LYS A 963 -9.02 32.87 -35.55
N CYS A 964 -9.71 32.01 -34.79
CA CYS A 964 -10.17 30.70 -35.28
C CYS A 964 -11.08 30.82 -36.52
N ILE A 965 -11.92 31.85 -36.58
CA ILE A 965 -12.82 32.14 -37.70
C ILE A 965 -12.00 32.63 -38.90
N THR A 966 -11.13 33.62 -38.68
CA THR A 966 -10.31 34.21 -39.76
C THR A 966 -9.30 33.23 -40.34
N ASP A 967 -8.68 32.39 -39.51
CA ASP A 967 -7.74 31.35 -39.96
C ASP A 967 -8.45 30.30 -40.82
N THR A 968 -9.67 29.91 -40.44
CA THR A 968 -10.50 28.99 -41.23
C THR A 968 -10.93 29.61 -42.56
N LEU A 969 -11.35 30.88 -42.55
CA LEU A 969 -11.68 31.61 -43.78
C LEU A 969 -10.45 31.76 -44.69
N GLN A 970 -9.28 32.04 -44.11
CA GLN A 970 -8.01 32.15 -44.84
C GLN A 970 -7.65 30.83 -45.52
N GLU A 971 -7.79 29.72 -44.82
CA GLU A 971 -7.53 28.39 -45.35
C GLU A 971 -8.45 28.08 -46.54
N LEU A 972 -9.76 28.34 -46.42
CA LEU A 972 -10.73 28.14 -47.50
C LEU A 972 -10.44 29.04 -48.71
N VAL A 973 -10.05 30.30 -48.49
CA VAL A 973 -9.65 31.22 -49.57
C VAL A 973 -8.39 30.70 -50.28
N ASN A 974 -7.39 30.27 -49.52
CA ASN A 974 -6.14 29.75 -50.08
C ASN A 974 -6.39 28.48 -50.90
N GLN A 975 -7.23 27.57 -50.40
CA GLN A 975 -7.64 26.35 -51.12
C GLN A 975 -8.46 26.68 -52.38
N SER A 976 -9.36 27.67 -52.34
CA SER A 976 -10.13 28.08 -53.52
C SER A 976 -9.28 28.71 -54.63
N LYS A 977 -8.17 29.37 -54.25
CA LYS A 977 -7.22 30.04 -55.16
C LYS A 977 -6.07 29.12 -55.61
N ALA A 978 -5.95 27.92 -55.05
CA ALA A 978 -4.88 26.98 -55.39
C ALA A 978 -5.01 26.56 -56.87
N ALA A 979 -3.90 26.58 -57.62
CA ALA A 979 -3.92 26.13 -59.02
C ALA A 979 -4.28 24.63 -59.10
N PRO A 980 -5.12 24.19 -60.06
CA PRO A 980 -5.41 22.78 -60.22
C PRO A 980 -4.10 22.02 -60.48
N GLN A 981 -3.78 21.03 -59.65
CA GLN A 981 -2.64 20.16 -59.93
C GLN A 981 -2.91 19.39 -61.23
N SER A 982 -2.14 19.69 -62.27
CA SER A 982 -2.11 18.88 -63.49
C SER A 982 -1.72 17.44 -63.12
N PRO A 983 -2.43 16.40 -63.60
CA PRO A 983 -2.08 15.03 -63.28
C PRO A 983 -0.69 14.73 -63.84
N SER A 984 0.26 14.48 -62.95
CA SER A 984 1.59 14.02 -63.34
C SER A 984 1.46 12.62 -63.95
N VAL A 985 1.99 12.43 -65.15
CA VAL A 985 2.02 11.13 -65.84
C VAL A 985 2.71 10.10 -64.93
N PRO A 986 2.06 8.97 -64.56
CA PRO A 986 2.68 7.93 -63.75
C PRO A 986 3.89 7.34 -64.48
N LYS A 987 5.06 7.26 -63.83
CA LYS A 987 6.28 6.65 -64.40
C LYS A 987 6.20 5.12 -64.57
N LYS A 988 5.06 4.47 -64.29
CA LYS A 988 4.85 3.04 -64.49
C LYS A 988 3.44 2.75 -65.02
N PRO A 989 3.27 1.88 -66.02
CA PRO A 989 1.95 1.44 -66.48
C PRO A 989 1.31 0.53 -65.42
N GLY A 990 0.15 0.93 -64.93
CA GLY A 990 -0.70 0.21 -63.99
C GLY A 990 -2.09 0.87 -63.94
N PRO A 991 -3.13 0.18 -63.45
CA PRO A 991 -4.48 0.76 -63.38
C PRO A 991 -4.47 2.08 -62.59
N PRO A 992 -5.35 3.04 -62.93
CA PRO A 992 -5.29 4.40 -62.39
C PRO A 992 -5.33 4.37 -60.86
N MET A 993 -4.37 5.06 -60.24
CA MET A 993 -4.37 5.26 -58.79
C MET A 993 -5.51 6.22 -58.44
N LEU A 994 -6.61 5.67 -57.90
CA LEU A 994 -7.58 6.44 -57.13
C LEU A 994 -6.90 6.84 -55.81
N SER A 995 -6.14 7.92 -55.83
CA SER A 995 -5.65 8.56 -54.60
C SER A 995 -5.84 10.07 -54.70
N SER A 996 -7.07 10.51 -54.90
CA SER A 996 -7.52 11.78 -54.34
C SER A 996 -7.85 11.49 -52.87
N ASP A 997 -7.08 12.08 -51.96
CA ASP A 997 -7.33 12.01 -50.52
C ASP A 997 -8.83 12.33 -50.26
N PRO A 998 -9.61 11.50 -49.55
CA PRO A 998 -11.04 11.72 -49.32
C PRO A 998 -11.38 13.07 -48.65
N ASN A 999 -10.38 13.70 -48.04
CA ASN A 999 -10.48 14.96 -47.32
C ASN A 999 -10.08 16.19 -48.14
N MET A 1000 -9.64 16.05 -49.39
CA MET A 1000 -9.26 17.19 -50.23
C MET A 1000 -10.51 17.84 -50.84
N LEU A 1001 -10.79 19.10 -50.48
CA LEU A 1001 -11.84 19.91 -51.08
C LEU A 1001 -11.47 20.25 -52.53
N SER A 1002 -12.44 20.21 -53.45
CA SER A 1002 -12.26 20.80 -54.76
C SER A 1002 -12.21 22.33 -54.63
N ASN A 1003 -11.54 23.01 -55.56
CA ASN A 1003 -11.45 24.47 -55.56
C ASN A 1003 -12.85 25.13 -55.55
N GLU A 1004 -13.82 24.51 -56.23
CA GLU A 1004 -15.22 24.97 -56.29
C GLU A 1004 -15.96 24.75 -54.97
N GLU A 1005 -15.77 23.59 -54.31
CA GLU A 1005 -16.34 23.31 -52.98
C GLU A 1005 -15.77 24.24 -51.91
N ALA A 1006 -14.45 24.48 -51.92
CA ALA A 1006 -13.79 25.41 -51.01
C ALA A 1006 -14.33 26.85 -51.19
N GLY A 1007 -14.53 27.29 -52.44
CA GLY A 1007 -15.15 28.57 -52.76
C GLY A 1007 -16.60 28.68 -52.25
N HIS A 1008 -17.39 27.63 -52.41
CA HIS A 1008 -18.78 27.60 -51.92
C HIS A 1008 -18.86 27.64 -50.39
N HIS A 1009 -18.03 26.85 -49.69
CA HIS A 1009 -17.96 26.87 -48.22
C HIS A 1009 -17.45 28.20 -47.68
N PHE A 1010 -16.50 28.84 -48.37
CA PHE A 1010 -16.06 30.19 -48.05
C PHE A 1010 -17.23 31.19 -48.09
N GLU A 1011 -18.03 31.19 -49.17
CA GLU A 1011 -19.17 32.12 -49.27
C GLU A 1011 -20.24 31.85 -48.22
N GLN A 1012 -20.49 30.59 -47.88
CA GLN A 1012 -21.44 30.23 -46.82
C GLN A 1012 -20.95 30.70 -45.45
N MET A 1013 -19.70 30.42 -45.11
CA MET A 1013 -19.12 30.82 -43.83
C MET A 1013 -19.03 32.35 -43.71
N LEU A 1014 -18.67 33.05 -44.77
CA LEU A 1014 -18.65 34.52 -44.80
C LEU A 1014 -20.05 35.10 -44.57
N LYS A 1015 -21.10 34.52 -45.18
CA LYS A 1015 -22.49 34.93 -44.93
C LYS A 1015 -22.92 34.70 -43.47
N LEU A 1016 -22.46 33.62 -42.84
CA LEU A 1016 -22.72 33.35 -41.42
C LEU A 1016 -21.99 34.35 -40.51
N ALA A 1017 -20.71 34.61 -40.78
CA ALA A 1017 -19.92 35.59 -40.05
C ALA A 1017 -20.53 37.01 -40.13
N GLN A 1018 -21.05 37.41 -41.30
CA GLN A 1018 -21.70 38.70 -41.50
C GLN A 1018 -23.01 38.89 -40.73
N ARG A 1019 -23.62 37.82 -40.20
CA ARG A 1019 -24.83 37.91 -39.35
C ARG A 1019 -24.52 38.27 -37.91
N SER A 1020 -23.25 38.28 -37.51
CA SER A 1020 -22.84 38.60 -36.14
C SER A 1020 -23.24 40.03 -35.77
N THR A 1021 -23.79 40.20 -34.57
CA THR A 1021 -24.10 41.52 -33.98
C THR A 1021 -22.94 42.09 -33.17
N ASP A 1022 -21.85 41.36 -33.07
CA ASP A 1022 -20.66 41.75 -32.33
C ASP A 1022 -19.84 42.79 -33.11
N GLU A 1023 -19.80 44.02 -32.58
CA GLU A 1023 -19.09 45.15 -33.17
C GLU A 1023 -17.58 44.89 -33.28
N LEU A 1024 -16.97 44.28 -32.26
CA LEU A 1024 -15.53 44.01 -32.21
C LEU A 1024 -15.14 42.93 -33.23
N PHE A 1025 -15.96 41.89 -33.35
CA PHE A 1025 -15.77 40.86 -34.37
C PHE A 1025 -15.93 41.42 -35.78
N SER A 1026 -16.97 42.23 -36.00
CA SER A 1026 -17.21 42.86 -37.31
C SER A 1026 -15.99 43.67 -37.77
N ILE A 1027 -15.39 44.42 -36.85
CA ILE A 1027 -14.14 45.16 -37.08
C ILE A 1027 -12.98 44.22 -37.41
N ALA A 1028 -12.79 43.14 -36.64
CA ALA A 1028 -11.75 42.15 -36.92
C ALA A 1028 -11.93 41.48 -38.29
N LEU A 1029 -13.17 41.18 -38.69
CA LEU A 1029 -13.49 40.63 -40.00
C LEU A 1029 -13.19 41.62 -41.14
N TYR A 1030 -13.46 42.92 -40.94
CA TYR A 1030 -13.12 43.95 -41.92
C TYR A 1030 -11.61 44.12 -42.08
N ASN A 1031 -10.87 44.15 -40.97
CA ASN A 1031 -9.40 44.15 -40.98
C ASN A 1031 -8.87 42.96 -41.80
N TRP A 1032 -9.38 41.76 -41.55
CA TRP A 1032 -8.98 40.56 -42.28
C TRP A 1032 -9.34 40.64 -43.78
N LEU A 1033 -10.55 41.06 -44.15
CA LEU A 1033 -10.96 41.20 -45.56
C LEU A 1033 -10.07 42.19 -46.33
N ILE A 1034 -9.62 43.27 -45.68
CA ILE A 1034 -8.70 44.24 -46.26
C ILE A 1034 -7.30 43.63 -46.43
N GLN A 1035 -6.81 42.89 -45.44
CA GLN A 1035 -5.49 42.22 -45.50
C GLN A 1035 -5.39 41.18 -46.63
N VAL A 1036 -6.50 40.51 -46.96
CA VAL A 1036 -6.56 39.45 -47.99
C VAL A 1036 -6.94 39.99 -49.38
N ASP A 1037 -6.99 41.32 -49.54
CA ASP A 1037 -7.39 42.03 -50.77
C ASP A 1037 -8.80 41.65 -51.29
N LEU A 1038 -9.73 41.35 -50.38
CA LEU A 1038 -11.13 41.05 -50.69
C LEU A 1038 -12.04 42.28 -50.49
N ALA A 1039 -11.57 43.45 -50.92
CA ALA A 1039 -12.27 44.74 -50.81
C ALA A 1039 -13.66 44.71 -51.47
N ASP A 1040 -13.84 44.00 -52.59
CA ASP A 1040 -15.13 43.90 -53.28
C ASP A 1040 -16.22 43.20 -52.46
N LYS A 1041 -15.82 42.25 -51.60
CA LYS A 1041 -16.71 41.56 -50.66
C LYS A 1041 -16.97 42.42 -49.42
N LEU A 1042 -15.99 43.19 -48.95
CA LEU A 1042 -16.16 44.19 -47.88
C LEU A 1042 -17.24 45.23 -48.26
N LEU A 1043 -17.19 45.74 -49.49
CA LEU A 1043 -18.15 46.72 -50.01
C LEU A 1043 -19.57 46.15 -50.23
N GLN A 1044 -19.77 44.84 -50.10
CA GLN A 1044 -21.10 44.20 -50.14
C GLN A 1044 -21.70 44.05 -48.73
N VAL A 1045 -20.93 44.31 -47.67
CA VAL A 1045 -21.41 44.22 -46.29
C VAL A 1045 -22.30 45.41 -45.97
N THR A 1046 -23.54 45.14 -45.56
CA THR A 1046 -24.54 46.15 -45.18
C THR A 1046 -24.60 46.41 -43.67
N ALA A 1047 -23.64 45.89 -42.90
CA ALA A 1047 -23.64 45.99 -41.45
C ALA A 1047 -23.35 47.43 -40.97
N PRO A 1048 -24.00 47.90 -39.90
CA PRO A 1048 -23.97 49.31 -39.47
C PRO A 1048 -22.60 49.77 -38.95
N PHE A 1049 -21.68 48.84 -38.69
CA PHE A 1049 -20.38 49.11 -38.09
C PHE A 1049 -19.28 49.48 -39.11
N LEU A 1050 -19.51 49.27 -40.41
CA LEU A 1050 -18.49 49.46 -41.45
C LEU A 1050 -18.12 50.94 -41.68
N GLU A 1051 -19.11 51.85 -41.68
CA GLU A 1051 -18.87 53.29 -41.84
C GLU A 1051 -18.07 53.89 -40.66
N PRO A 1052 -18.47 53.68 -39.38
CA PRO A 1052 -17.69 54.15 -38.23
C PRO A 1052 -16.24 53.63 -38.22
N TYR A 1053 -16.04 52.36 -38.60
CA TYR A 1053 -14.73 51.73 -38.68
C TYR A 1053 -13.85 52.38 -39.77
N LEU A 1054 -14.34 52.51 -41.00
CA LEU A 1054 -13.57 53.12 -42.10
C LEU A 1054 -13.21 54.58 -41.77
N VAL A 1055 -14.15 55.35 -41.20
CA VAL A 1055 -13.89 56.73 -40.74
C VAL A 1055 -12.82 56.77 -39.65
N ARG A 1056 -12.82 55.83 -38.71
CA ARG A 1056 -11.77 55.73 -37.67
C ARG A 1056 -10.41 55.38 -38.27
N MET A 1057 -10.33 54.39 -39.16
CA MET A 1057 -9.07 53.98 -39.78
C MET A 1057 -8.44 55.09 -40.64
N THR A 1058 -9.23 55.95 -41.29
CA THR A 1058 -8.68 57.12 -42.01
C THR A 1058 -7.98 58.15 -41.11
N LYS A 1059 -8.25 58.12 -39.79
CA LYS A 1059 -7.61 59.01 -38.80
C LYS A 1059 -6.37 58.39 -38.17
N ILE A 1060 -6.40 57.07 -37.92
CA ILE A 1060 -5.41 56.36 -37.09
C ILE A 1060 -4.32 55.69 -37.93
N ASP A 1061 -4.65 55.10 -39.09
CA ASP A 1061 -3.71 54.31 -39.87
C ASP A 1061 -2.77 55.19 -40.73
N GLN A 1062 -1.54 54.73 -40.99
CA GLN A 1062 -0.57 55.40 -41.86
C GLN A 1062 -1.02 55.36 -43.33
N ASN A 1063 -1.74 54.31 -43.75
CA ASN A 1063 -2.20 54.12 -45.13
C ASN A 1063 -3.54 54.83 -45.41
N LYS A 1064 -3.64 56.11 -45.06
CA LYS A 1064 -4.89 56.91 -45.10
C LYS A 1064 -5.58 56.88 -46.46
N VAL A 1065 -4.80 56.88 -47.55
CA VAL A 1065 -5.30 56.86 -48.92
C VAL A 1065 -6.10 55.59 -49.21
N ARG A 1066 -5.63 54.43 -48.77
CA ARG A 1066 -6.31 53.13 -48.99
C ARG A 1066 -7.67 53.07 -48.30
N TYR A 1067 -7.78 53.57 -47.06
CA TYR A 1067 -9.06 53.57 -46.33
C TYR A 1067 -10.02 54.64 -46.84
N MET A 1068 -9.52 55.80 -47.28
CA MET A 1068 -10.35 56.81 -47.93
C MET A 1068 -10.87 56.33 -49.30
N ASP A 1069 -10.07 55.58 -50.07
CA ASP A 1069 -10.50 54.92 -51.31
C ASP A 1069 -11.65 53.91 -51.05
N LEU A 1070 -11.52 53.07 -50.02
CA LEU A 1070 -12.59 52.15 -49.62
C LEU A 1070 -13.85 52.88 -49.12
N LEU A 1071 -13.69 54.00 -48.41
CA LEU A 1071 -14.80 54.76 -47.83
C LEU A 1071 -15.68 55.44 -48.89
N TRP A 1072 -15.11 56.04 -49.95
CA TRP A 1072 -15.94 56.64 -51.00
C TRP A 1072 -16.66 55.57 -51.83
N ARG A 1073 -16.01 54.44 -52.14
CA ARG A 1073 -16.62 53.30 -52.85
C ARG A 1073 -17.78 52.69 -52.05
N TYR A 1074 -17.66 52.67 -50.72
CA TYR A 1074 -18.75 52.25 -49.85
C TYR A 1074 -19.96 53.20 -49.94
N PHE A 1075 -19.72 54.52 -49.86
CA PHE A 1075 -20.80 55.51 -50.00
C PHE A 1075 -21.44 55.51 -51.39
N GLU A 1076 -20.66 55.26 -52.44
CA GLU A 1076 -21.17 55.10 -53.81
C GLU A 1076 -22.10 53.88 -53.91
N LYS A 1077 -21.67 52.71 -53.42
CA LYS A 1077 -22.52 51.50 -53.43
C LYS A 1077 -23.79 51.64 -52.61
N ASN A 1078 -23.74 52.35 -51.48
CA ASN A 1078 -24.91 52.65 -50.65
C ASN A 1078 -25.75 53.84 -51.16
N ARG A 1079 -25.47 54.35 -52.37
CA ARG A 1079 -26.18 55.46 -53.02
C ARG A 1079 -26.14 56.79 -52.24
N ASN A 1080 -25.15 56.97 -51.38
CA ASN A 1080 -24.91 58.20 -50.62
C ASN A 1080 -23.87 59.07 -51.34
N PHE A 1081 -24.24 59.58 -52.51
CA PHE A 1081 -23.34 60.30 -53.41
C PHE A 1081 -22.77 61.60 -52.82
N SER A 1082 -23.48 62.24 -51.90
CA SER A 1082 -23.02 63.47 -51.24
C SER A 1082 -21.83 63.22 -50.31
N ASN A 1083 -21.87 62.15 -49.50
CA ASN A 1083 -20.76 61.76 -48.65
C ASN A 1083 -19.59 61.18 -49.48
N ALA A 1084 -19.88 60.42 -50.54
CA ALA A 1084 -18.85 59.94 -51.48
C ALA A 1084 -18.05 61.10 -52.11
N ALA A 1085 -18.75 62.14 -52.61
CA ALA A 1085 -18.12 63.33 -53.19
C ALA A 1085 -17.25 64.10 -52.16
N ARG A 1086 -17.67 64.17 -50.89
CA ARG A 1086 -16.89 64.82 -49.82
C ARG A 1086 -15.61 64.05 -49.49
N VAL A 1087 -15.65 62.72 -49.52
CA VAL A 1087 -14.45 61.88 -49.30
C VAL A 1087 -13.52 61.96 -50.51
N LEU A 1088 -14.05 61.91 -51.74
CA LEU A 1088 -13.27 62.09 -52.97
C LEU A 1088 -12.58 63.46 -53.06
N ALA A 1089 -13.26 64.53 -52.65
CA ALA A 1089 -12.66 65.86 -52.58
C ALA A 1089 -11.46 65.89 -51.60
N LYS A 1090 -11.61 65.29 -50.41
CA LYS A 1090 -10.51 65.15 -49.44
C LYS A 1090 -9.38 64.27 -49.96
N LEU A 1091 -9.69 63.21 -50.70
CA LEU A 1091 -8.70 62.32 -51.31
C LEU A 1091 -7.91 63.03 -52.42
N ALA A 1092 -8.57 63.89 -53.21
CA ALA A 1092 -7.94 64.73 -54.21
C ALA A 1092 -7.05 65.81 -53.59
N ASP A 1093 -7.45 66.38 -52.45
CA ASP A 1093 -6.62 67.31 -51.69
C ASP A 1093 -5.37 66.61 -51.11
N LEU A 1094 -5.47 65.36 -50.65
CA LEU A 1094 -4.34 64.56 -50.14
C LEU A 1094 -3.34 64.15 -51.22
N HIS A 1095 -3.80 63.71 -52.40
CA HIS A 1095 -2.91 63.41 -53.54
C HIS A 1095 -2.12 64.62 -54.04
N ARG A 1096 -2.57 65.84 -53.71
CA ARG A 1096 -1.88 67.09 -54.03
C ARG A 1096 -0.65 67.36 -53.15
N TYR A 1097 -0.48 66.62 -52.04
CA TYR A 1097 0.63 66.73 -51.09
C TYR A 1097 1.60 65.52 -51.10
N GLU A 1098 1.29 64.44 -51.81
CA GLU A 1098 2.13 63.22 -51.95
C GLU A 1098 2.84 63.09 -53.33
N LEU A 1099 2.65 64.07 -54.22
CA LEU A 1099 3.47 64.33 -55.41
C LEU A 1099 4.42 65.49 -55.12
#